data_AF-A0A1H0QEU2-F1
#
_entry.id   AF-A0A1H0QEU2-F1
#
_cell.length_a   1.000
_cell.length_b   1.000
_cell.length_c   1.000
_cell.angle_alpha   90.00
_cell.angle_beta   90.00
_cell.angle_gamma   90.00
#
_symmetry.space_group_name_H-M   'P 1'
#
loop_
_entity.id
_entity.type
_entity.pdbx_description
1 polymer ?
#
loop_
_entity_poly.entity_id
_entity_poly.type
_entity_poly.pdbx_seq_one_letter_code
_entity_poly.pdbx_strand_id
1 'polypeptide(L)'
;MRRWELVADGSAKFWEIEQDGAAVTVRFGRLGTAGQVKTKELASVEAATAHVAKLVAEKEKKGYQPEGTAEPATATSAAAQGIAVAGSGAAQGPDAGTTAPGTDLRQAVVAEPADGQPGATEPAARQATTPAAPAPSPVLDEDTWVIPKAWARDAVRQRGFDPAPDFTLDPAKADQARRRITEKAAALATAFEAKGSDPELVGAARAHLDGRPTPVGAAAIAAVTEQGVPAVHAWIADHGLAFATAAVVELMSLTYSSQWHQKRGDWTGVCLQRVKSFRTSIGDPEGLMLTAVRYAIAVASPEERAAAESALEELGGPGVEVEVRSFLLPERADWFDETCRQNFTQSRWWMLPSSARSVEDFRKADEALTTSAFVLYTAVYVLGPDIAPLLAEELDSDSYHQRTGGRKQALNVLAALPTDEAFTILLDRVDEKYVRPAVVAAMAAFPSRAARLLSQRVSSSESARQLLHAHLLSNPQVSVSDEVAAVLAESGLVIVPDASPEQLPPLLASPPWLNRKKPVKPVVLTDLPVPAPGVSWLPGEREEWLEAGAAWRDGHQDWRRLLKDYEAGRIGYYDNDLFLLAPDDAVRHLLADWEPRYSYGVEEWGRNIAARFGLDAVRALLRHVQSAPAGTGVVLLPFATVEVAAQMADWFARTKQPRRWGIEWLARHREQAARLLIPAAAGKTGVPRRNAEAALRHLHNNVGVDVAAIARECGAEAAIDLVLSVDPVDVLPAKLPAIGLWADTRLLPQVLLSDRRHALPAATAAHLLMTAALSKPGELYAGLPIVREALDRHSLAAFAWAVFQAWEQAGAPSKESWALSALGWFGDDSTVRALSPLIRVWPGQSQHTRAVAGLDVLADIGTEVALSHLNSIAEKVSFKGLKTKAQEKVAQIAAELGLSRDQLSDRLVPRLGLDDAATLVIDYGSRQFTVGFDEQLKPFVLDPDGKRRKDLPKPGVKDDEDKAPLEHKRFMALKKDVRTIASDQIQRLERAMVNQRTWSAEEFQTVLVAHPLLWHVVRRLVWITGEGESFRLAEDRTLANAEDDEFTLPEDAVVRVAHPVDLRETAAAWGEIFADYEILQPFPQTGRPVHLLAPGEDLLPRLKKYCGTPYPIGKILGLTKKGWVRGEPQDAGVECWITRPFPAGGALVASLDPGIAVGAVDVFPEVGFSDMWFSTSGHGTWSAPANAPTTYPIDPITLSELLSELESLQS
;
A
#
# COMPACT_ATOMS: atom_id res chain seq x y z
N MET A 1 -10.37 -9.37 40.90
CA MET A 1 -10.66 -9.51 39.44
C MET A 1 -11.03 -10.93 39.07
N ARG A 2 -11.90 -11.10 38.05
CA ARG A 2 -11.99 -12.34 37.24
C ARG A 2 -11.02 -12.21 36.07
N ARG A 3 -10.40 -13.30 35.61
CA ARG A 3 -9.35 -13.32 34.58
C ARG A 3 -9.69 -14.23 33.42
N TRP A 4 -9.27 -13.83 32.22
CA TRP A 4 -9.25 -14.63 31.00
C TRP A 4 -7.90 -14.47 30.30
N GLU A 5 -7.45 -15.50 29.60
CA GLU A 5 -6.17 -15.57 28.90
C GLU A 5 -6.32 -15.97 27.44
N LEU A 6 -5.41 -15.49 26.58
CA LEU A 6 -5.34 -15.79 25.17
C LEU A 6 -3.88 -16.06 24.80
N VAL A 7 -3.59 -17.27 24.30
CA VAL A 7 -2.25 -17.66 23.83
C VAL A 7 -2.34 -18.00 22.34
N ALA A 8 -1.95 -17.04 21.50
CA ALA A 8 -1.92 -17.16 20.04
C ALA A 8 -0.80 -16.27 19.47
N ASP A 9 -0.35 -16.55 18.24
CA ASP A 9 0.54 -15.70 17.43
C ASP A 9 1.82 -15.22 18.18
N GLY A 10 2.49 -16.14 18.90
CA GLY A 10 3.68 -15.85 19.72
C GLY A 10 3.41 -14.93 20.93
N SER A 11 2.14 -14.65 21.23
CA SER A 11 1.72 -13.54 22.08
C SER A 11 0.70 -13.98 23.13
N ALA A 12 1.20 -14.62 24.19
CA ALA A 12 0.46 -14.93 25.41
C ALA A 12 -0.01 -13.64 26.11
N LYS A 13 -1.32 -13.47 26.32
CA LYS A 13 -1.97 -12.26 26.85
C LYS A 13 -3.00 -12.59 27.91
N PHE A 14 -3.19 -11.68 28.87
CA PHE A 14 -4.27 -11.76 29.85
C PHE A 14 -5.22 -10.56 29.74
N TRP A 15 -6.46 -10.76 30.20
CA TRP A 15 -7.49 -9.74 30.33
C TRP A 15 -8.35 -10.05 31.55
N GLU A 16 -8.46 -9.09 32.45
CA GLU A 16 -9.13 -9.17 33.74
C GLU A 16 -10.23 -8.12 33.82
N ILE A 17 -11.30 -8.44 34.53
CA ILE A 17 -12.40 -7.50 34.81
C ILE A 17 -12.92 -7.66 36.24
N GLU A 18 -13.24 -6.52 36.85
CA GLU A 18 -13.78 -6.35 38.19
C GLU A 18 -14.87 -5.28 38.13
N GLN A 19 -15.80 -5.35 39.08
CA GLN A 19 -16.85 -4.37 39.26
C GLN A 19 -16.91 -4.03 40.75
N ASP A 20 -16.87 -2.73 41.05
CA ASP A 20 -17.08 -2.21 42.39
C ASP A 20 -18.19 -1.16 42.30
N GLY A 21 -19.36 -1.50 42.86
CA GLY A 21 -20.61 -0.76 42.65
C GLY A 21 -20.91 -0.50 41.16
N ALA A 22 -20.83 0.76 40.75
CA ALA A 22 -21.07 1.24 39.39
C ALA A 22 -19.76 1.46 38.58
N ALA A 23 -18.58 1.26 39.18
CA ALA A 23 -17.29 1.28 38.51
C ALA A 23 -16.93 -0.11 37.97
N VAL A 24 -16.38 -0.15 36.75
CA VAL A 24 -15.88 -1.36 36.11
C VAL A 24 -14.41 -1.18 35.80
N THR A 25 -13.55 -2.00 36.41
CA THR A 25 -12.09 -1.96 36.25
C THR A 25 -11.61 -3.14 35.41
N VAL A 26 -10.82 -2.84 34.39
CA VAL A 26 -10.34 -3.81 33.40
C VAL A 26 -8.81 -3.74 33.31
N ARG A 27 -8.11 -4.85 33.57
CA ARG A 27 -6.64 -4.93 33.47
C ARG A 27 -6.22 -5.88 32.35
N PHE A 28 -5.27 -5.52 31.50
CA PHE A 28 -4.87 -6.39 30.38
C PHE A 28 -3.43 -6.18 29.91
N GLY A 29 -2.75 -7.26 29.52
CA GLY A 29 -1.34 -7.20 29.16
C GLY A 29 -0.83 -8.46 28.45
N ARG A 30 0.50 -8.54 28.29
CA ARG A 30 1.17 -9.80 27.96
C ARG A 30 1.27 -10.62 29.24
N LEU A 31 1.14 -11.95 29.14
CA LEU A 31 1.36 -12.83 30.29
C LEU A 31 2.78 -12.64 30.83
N GLY A 32 2.89 -12.52 32.16
CA GLY A 32 4.13 -12.15 32.85
C GLY A 32 4.39 -10.64 32.99
N THR A 33 3.54 -9.73 32.49
CA THR A 33 3.70 -8.27 32.72
C THR A 33 2.59 -7.68 33.60
N ALA A 34 2.80 -6.46 34.12
CA ALA A 34 1.83 -5.77 34.96
C ALA A 34 0.49 -5.44 34.24
N GLY A 35 0.53 -5.32 32.90
CA GLY A 35 -0.60 -4.90 32.08
C GLY A 35 -1.01 -3.44 32.27
N GLN A 36 -2.01 -3.02 31.48
CA GLN A 36 -2.65 -1.71 31.55
C GLN A 36 -4.00 -1.84 32.25
N VAL A 37 -4.27 -0.96 33.22
CA VAL A 37 -5.58 -0.86 33.89
C VAL A 37 -6.40 0.25 33.24
N LYS A 38 -7.71 0.02 33.06
CA LYS A 38 -8.71 1.04 32.72
C LYS A 38 -9.94 0.85 33.60
N THR A 39 -10.22 1.83 34.46
CA THR A 39 -11.48 1.92 35.20
C THR A 39 -12.46 2.80 34.44
N LYS A 40 -13.75 2.46 34.51
CA LYS A 40 -14.85 3.24 33.93
C LYS A 40 -16.06 3.20 34.86
N GLU A 41 -16.48 4.38 35.33
CA GLU A 41 -17.78 4.54 35.98
C GLU A 41 -18.93 4.55 34.98
N LEU A 42 -20.10 4.13 35.45
CA LEU A 42 -21.35 4.03 34.73
C LEU A 42 -22.50 4.53 35.61
N ALA A 43 -23.64 4.85 35.00
CA ALA A 43 -24.73 5.54 35.70
C ALA A 43 -25.44 4.71 36.79
N SER A 44 -25.22 3.38 36.86
CA SER A 44 -25.77 2.52 37.91
C SER A 44 -25.03 1.18 38.02
N VAL A 45 -25.32 0.42 39.08
CA VAL A 45 -24.78 -0.94 39.31
C VAL A 45 -25.30 -1.93 38.26
N GLU A 46 -26.55 -1.79 37.80
CA GLU A 46 -27.11 -2.60 36.71
C GLU A 46 -26.42 -2.28 35.38
N ALA A 47 -26.16 -1.00 35.10
CA ALA A 47 -25.41 -0.58 33.92
C ALA A 47 -23.97 -1.11 33.92
N ALA A 48 -23.32 -1.12 35.09
CA ALA A 48 -22.01 -1.76 35.27
C ALA A 48 -22.06 -3.28 35.04
N THR A 49 -23.04 -3.97 35.62
CA THR A 49 -23.23 -5.42 35.45
C THR A 49 -23.46 -5.79 33.98
N ALA A 50 -24.29 -5.02 33.27
CA ALA A 50 -24.53 -5.19 31.83
C ALA A 50 -23.28 -4.88 30.98
N HIS A 51 -22.48 -3.88 31.37
CA HIS A 51 -21.23 -3.57 30.68
C HIS A 51 -20.17 -4.67 30.86
N VAL A 52 -20.05 -5.22 32.06
CA VAL A 52 -19.18 -6.37 32.37
C VAL A 52 -19.56 -7.58 31.52
N ALA A 53 -20.85 -7.95 31.49
CA ALA A 53 -21.35 -9.06 30.68
C ALA A 53 -21.03 -8.87 29.18
N LYS A 54 -21.23 -7.65 28.65
CA LYS A 54 -20.86 -7.31 27.27
C LYS A 54 -19.35 -7.44 27.02
N LEU A 55 -18.51 -6.94 27.92
CA LEU A 55 -17.05 -6.96 27.76
C LEU A 55 -16.48 -8.38 27.83
N VAL A 56 -17.01 -9.24 28.70
CA VAL A 56 -16.68 -10.68 28.75
C VAL A 56 -17.04 -11.37 27.44
N ALA A 57 -18.28 -11.22 26.96
CA ALA A 57 -18.70 -11.81 25.68
C ALA A 57 -17.89 -11.28 24.48
N GLU A 58 -17.48 -10.01 24.49
CA GLU A 58 -16.58 -9.43 23.50
C GLU A 58 -15.14 -9.95 23.57
N LYS A 59 -14.75 -10.63 24.65
CA LYS A 59 -13.40 -11.16 24.89
C LYS A 59 -13.33 -12.66 24.64
N GLU A 60 -14.32 -13.41 25.10
CA GLU A 60 -14.50 -14.83 24.76
C GLU A 60 -14.66 -15.02 23.25
N LYS A 61 -15.40 -14.12 22.58
CA LYS A 61 -15.47 -14.07 21.10
C LYS A 61 -14.14 -13.73 20.40
N LYS A 62 -13.12 -13.26 21.15
CA LYS A 62 -11.75 -12.99 20.69
C LYS A 62 -10.78 -14.08 21.18
N GLY A 63 -11.27 -15.24 21.61
CA GLY A 63 -10.48 -16.41 22.02
C GLY A 63 -9.93 -16.36 23.44
N TYR A 64 -10.27 -15.34 24.24
CA TYR A 64 -9.86 -15.30 25.65
C TYR A 64 -10.68 -16.31 26.48
N GLN A 65 -10.03 -17.26 27.16
CA GLN A 65 -10.66 -18.27 28.02
C GLN A 65 -10.45 -17.96 29.50
N PRO A 66 -11.42 -18.21 30.41
CA PRO A 66 -11.28 -17.88 31.82
C PRO A 66 -10.17 -18.68 32.51
N GLU A 67 -9.36 -18.01 33.33
CA GLU A 67 -8.35 -18.66 34.18
C GLU A 67 -9.07 -19.43 35.29
N GLY A 68 -8.93 -20.77 35.29
CA GLY A 68 -9.52 -21.64 36.31
C GLY A 68 -9.96 -23.03 35.85
N THR A 69 -10.10 -23.29 34.54
CA THR A 69 -10.48 -24.62 34.02
C THR A 69 -9.26 -25.45 33.60
N ALA A 70 -8.48 -25.92 34.58
CA ALA A 70 -7.48 -26.97 34.42
C ALA A 70 -7.29 -27.73 35.73
N GLU A 71 -7.40 -29.06 35.72
CA GLU A 71 -7.06 -29.92 36.86
C GLU A 71 -5.53 -30.08 37.01
N PRO A 72 -5.01 -30.36 38.23
CA PRO A 72 -3.62 -30.05 38.56
C PRO A 72 -2.61 -31.14 38.17
N ALA A 73 -1.46 -30.70 37.65
CA ALA A 73 -0.24 -31.52 37.54
C ALA A 73 0.77 -31.13 38.63
N THR A 74 1.30 -32.12 39.35
CA THR A 74 2.25 -31.93 40.46
C THR A 74 3.68 -31.64 39.97
N ALA A 75 4.38 -30.73 40.66
CA ALA A 75 5.78 -30.39 40.38
C ALA A 75 6.80 -31.41 40.93
N THR A 76 7.98 -31.50 40.30
CA THR A 76 9.25 -31.92 40.91
C THR A 76 10.43 -31.35 40.10
N SER A 77 11.55 -31.08 40.77
CA SER A 77 12.74 -30.38 40.25
C SER A 77 13.82 -31.34 39.71
N ALA A 78 14.54 -30.91 38.67
CA ALA A 78 15.98 -31.14 38.48
C ALA A 78 16.57 -30.16 37.45
N ALA A 79 17.89 -29.93 37.46
CA ALA A 79 18.57 -28.99 36.56
C ALA A 79 19.80 -29.61 35.88
N ALA A 80 20.12 -29.14 34.66
CA ALA A 80 21.41 -29.33 34.00
C ALA A 80 21.69 -28.16 33.02
N GLN A 81 22.98 -27.88 32.76
CA GLN A 81 23.45 -26.63 32.17
C GLN A 81 23.71 -26.72 30.65
N GLY A 82 23.54 -25.58 29.97
CA GLY A 82 24.60 -25.01 29.11
C GLY A 82 24.64 -25.39 27.62
N ILE A 83 24.36 -24.42 26.76
CA ILE A 83 25.36 -23.68 25.93
C ILE A 83 24.61 -22.58 25.16
N ALA A 84 25.28 -21.47 24.86
CA ALA A 84 24.70 -20.36 24.09
C ALA A 84 25.63 -19.94 22.93
N VAL A 85 25.01 -19.56 21.81
CA VAL A 85 25.60 -18.76 20.73
C VAL A 85 24.57 -17.66 20.41
N ALA A 86 25.01 -16.45 20.05
CA ALA A 86 24.18 -15.25 20.06
C ALA A 86 24.29 -14.42 18.77
N GLY A 87 23.26 -13.59 18.53
CA GLY A 87 23.16 -12.68 17.38
C GLY A 87 22.05 -13.12 16.39
N SER A 88 21.27 -12.21 15.80
CA SER A 88 21.11 -10.78 16.10
C SER A 88 19.69 -10.31 15.74
N GLY A 89 19.09 -9.46 16.57
CA GLY A 89 17.70 -9.01 16.40
C GLY A 89 17.59 -7.62 15.78
N ALA A 90 17.32 -7.54 14.48
CA ALA A 90 17.01 -6.27 13.80
C ALA A 90 15.58 -5.79 14.14
N ALA A 91 15.36 -4.47 14.13
CA ALA A 91 14.12 -3.86 14.63
C ALA A 91 13.21 -3.32 13.52
N GLN A 92 11.90 -3.60 13.67
CA GLN A 92 10.72 -2.96 13.07
C GLN A 92 9.49 -3.53 13.79
N GLY A 93 8.37 -2.83 14.00
CA GLY A 93 8.01 -1.43 13.73
C GLY A 93 6.49 -1.30 13.92
N PRO A 94 5.96 -0.47 14.84
CA PRO A 94 4.54 -0.54 15.23
C PRO A 94 3.61 0.16 14.22
N ASP A 95 2.79 -0.61 13.51
CA ASP A 95 1.62 -0.10 12.78
C ASP A 95 0.47 0.21 13.75
N ALA A 96 -0.15 1.39 13.62
CA ALA A 96 -1.11 1.91 14.60
C ALA A 96 -2.18 2.80 13.97
N GLY A 97 -3.22 2.18 13.40
CA GLY A 97 -4.49 2.84 13.09
C GLY A 97 -5.57 2.47 14.10
N THR A 98 -6.24 3.45 14.72
CA THR A 98 -7.53 3.22 15.43
C THR A 98 -8.43 4.44 15.28
N THR A 99 -9.72 4.19 15.09
CA THR A 99 -10.77 5.21 14.90
C THR A 99 -11.56 5.43 16.18
N ALA A 100 -11.94 6.68 16.45
CA ALA A 100 -13.01 6.99 17.39
C ALA A 100 -14.38 6.66 16.78
N PRO A 101 -15.39 6.47 17.64
CA PRO A 101 -16.62 7.25 17.47
C PRO A 101 -17.10 7.88 18.80
N GLY A 102 -17.91 8.94 18.69
CA GLY A 102 -18.72 9.49 19.78
C GLY A 102 -20.20 9.54 19.40
N THR A 103 -21.09 10.00 20.29
CA THR A 103 -22.50 10.27 19.99
C THR A 103 -23.11 11.24 21.02
N ASP A 104 -24.22 11.87 20.65
CA ASP A 104 -25.05 12.83 21.40
C ASP A 104 -25.59 12.36 22.77
N LEU A 105 -26.17 13.29 23.53
CA LEU A 105 -27.59 13.23 23.91
C LEU A 105 -28.16 14.62 24.31
N ARG A 106 -29.50 14.77 24.32
CA ARG A 106 -30.24 16.01 24.66
C ARG A 106 -31.18 15.82 25.85
N GLN A 107 -31.37 16.88 26.66
CA GLN A 107 -32.63 17.31 27.34
C GLN A 107 -33.34 16.33 28.31
N ALA A 108 -34.17 16.73 29.30
CA ALA A 108 -34.52 18.01 29.96
C ALA A 108 -34.75 17.70 31.48
N VAL A 109 -35.37 18.46 32.39
CA VAL A 109 -36.23 19.67 32.46
C VAL A 109 -35.87 20.42 33.78
N VAL A 110 -36.56 21.41 34.40
CA VAL A 110 -37.91 22.02 34.34
C VAL A 110 -37.74 23.58 34.43
N ALA A 111 -38.65 24.51 34.77
CA ALA A 111 -39.98 24.53 35.41
C ALA A 111 -40.88 25.68 34.87
N GLU A 112 -41.84 26.15 35.68
CA GLU A 112 -42.94 27.12 35.40
C GLU A 112 -43.13 28.05 36.64
N PRO A 113 -44.10 29.01 36.71
CA PRO A 113 -45.17 29.43 35.78
C PRO A 113 -45.02 30.93 35.37
N ALA A 114 -45.98 31.72 34.84
CA ALA A 114 -47.44 31.62 34.60
C ALA A 114 -47.80 32.47 33.32
N ASP A 115 -49.03 32.82 32.91
CA ASP A 115 -50.40 32.72 33.45
C ASP A 115 -51.44 32.85 32.28
N GLY A 116 -52.73 32.59 32.50
CA GLY A 116 -53.83 33.09 31.63
C GLY A 116 -54.42 32.18 30.53
N GLN A 117 -55.61 31.62 30.80
CA GLN A 117 -56.53 30.89 29.90
C GLN A 117 -57.64 31.82 29.30
N PRO A 118 -58.63 31.35 28.49
CA PRO A 118 -58.67 30.33 27.41
C PRO A 118 -59.41 30.82 26.12
N GLY A 119 -59.45 30.01 25.05
CA GLY A 119 -60.34 30.24 23.88
C GLY A 119 -60.38 29.07 22.89
N ALA A 120 -61.57 28.66 22.42
CA ALA A 120 -61.80 27.40 21.69
C ALA A 120 -62.03 27.54 20.16
N THR A 121 -62.21 26.38 19.50
CA THR A 121 -62.78 26.14 18.15
C THR A 121 -61.97 26.49 16.89
N GLU A 122 -61.41 25.43 16.27
CA GLU A 122 -61.46 25.19 14.82
C GLU A 122 -62.90 24.81 14.36
N PRO A 123 -63.21 24.67 13.04
CA PRO A 123 -62.39 24.89 11.83
C PRO A 123 -63.01 25.82 10.77
N ALA A 124 -62.17 26.45 9.92
CA ALA A 124 -62.53 26.83 8.54
C ALA A 124 -61.28 27.13 7.70
N ALA A 125 -61.24 26.67 6.45
CA ALA A 125 -60.13 26.91 5.54
C ALA A 125 -60.21 28.27 4.82
N ARG A 126 -59.06 28.93 4.56
CA ARG A 126 -58.86 29.82 3.41
C ARG A 126 -57.39 30.15 3.11
N GLN A 127 -57.06 29.99 1.82
CA GLN A 127 -56.13 30.79 1.00
C GLN A 127 -54.65 30.90 1.41
N ALA A 128 -53.77 30.74 0.41
CA ALA A 128 -52.34 30.89 0.57
C ALA A 128 -51.92 32.36 0.60
N THR A 129 -51.13 32.73 1.61
CA THR A 129 -50.26 33.91 1.59
C THR A 129 -48.82 33.46 1.34
N THR A 130 -48.12 34.15 0.44
CA THR A 130 -46.71 33.90 0.12
C THR A 130 -45.85 33.91 1.39
N PRO A 131 -44.94 32.94 1.59
CA PRO A 131 -43.95 33.03 2.66
C PRO A 131 -43.10 34.30 2.47
N ALA A 132 -42.89 35.05 3.55
CA ALA A 132 -41.90 36.12 3.55
C ALA A 132 -40.49 35.53 3.29
N ALA A 133 -39.60 36.32 2.68
CA ALA A 133 -38.23 35.89 2.46
C ALA A 133 -37.56 35.45 3.78
N PRO A 134 -36.76 34.38 3.79
CA PRO A 134 -36.06 33.96 5.00
C PRO A 134 -35.13 35.08 5.46
N ALA A 135 -35.09 35.32 6.78
CA ALA A 135 -34.14 36.24 7.36
C ALA A 135 -32.70 35.79 7.03
N PRO A 136 -31.76 36.72 6.74
CA PRO A 136 -30.38 36.35 6.46
C PRO A 136 -29.79 35.58 7.65
N SER A 137 -29.07 34.50 7.35
CA SER A 137 -28.32 33.76 8.37
C SER A 137 -27.31 34.68 9.05
N PRO A 138 -27.02 34.50 10.34
CA PRO A 138 -26.00 35.29 11.01
C PRO A 138 -24.65 35.13 10.30
N VAL A 139 -23.96 36.25 10.10
CA VAL A 139 -22.60 36.27 9.54
C VAL A 139 -21.70 35.44 10.46
N LEU A 140 -20.88 34.56 9.87
CA LEU A 140 -19.85 33.83 10.62
C LEU A 140 -18.83 34.81 11.16
N ASP A 141 -18.40 34.61 12.40
CA ASP A 141 -17.25 35.33 12.95
C ASP A 141 -15.98 34.81 12.27
N GLU A 142 -15.44 35.59 11.34
CA GLU A 142 -14.25 35.26 10.57
C GLU A 142 -12.96 35.83 11.18
N ASP A 143 -13.02 36.58 12.30
CA ASP A 143 -11.90 37.32 12.90
C ASP A 143 -11.49 36.82 14.30
N THR A 144 -12.41 36.24 15.09
CA THR A 144 -12.10 35.73 16.45
C THR A 144 -11.35 34.40 16.43
N TRP A 145 -10.09 34.38 16.89
CA TRP A 145 -9.34 33.15 17.11
C TRP A 145 -9.79 32.41 18.39
N VAL A 146 -10.07 31.11 18.27
CA VAL A 146 -10.30 30.19 19.39
C VAL A 146 -9.58 28.87 19.12
N ILE A 147 -8.63 28.49 19.98
CA ILE A 147 -7.88 27.25 19.82
C ILE A 147 -8.80 26.01 19.86
N PRO A 148 -8.76 25.12 18.84
CA PRO A 148 -9.57 23.90 18.84
C PRO A 148 -9.31 23.03 20.08
N LYS A 149 -10.39 22.56 20.74
CA LYS A 149 -10.32 21.76 21.98
C LYS A 149 -9.45 20.50 21.88
N ALA A 150 -9.26 19.95 20.68
CA ALA A 150 -8.34 18.84 20.46
C ALA A 150 -6.86 19.27 20.57
N TRP A 151 -6.50 20.43 20.04
CA TRP A 151 -5.13 20.97 20.09
C TRP A 151 -4.83 21.46 21.51
N ALA A 152 -5.77 22.15 22.17
CA ALA A 152 -5.65 22.61 23.55
C ALA A 152 -5.65 21.50 24.63
N ARG A 153 -5.93 20.24 24.23
CA ARG A 153 -5.73 19.04 25.07
C ARG A 153 -4.31 18.48 24.91
N ASP A 154 -3.76 18.58 23.70
CA ASP A 154 -2.48 17.97 23.33
C ASP A 154 -1.29 18.94 23.45
N ALA A 155 -1.52 20.20 23.83
CA ALA A 155 -0.51 21.24 24.06
C ALA A 155 0.05 21.23 25.50
N VAL A 156 1.33 21.59 25.66
CA VAL A 156 1.97 21.81 26.97
C VAL A 156 1.62 23.19 27.50
N ARG A 157 0.74 23.23 28.50
CA ARG A 157 0.26 24.49 29.08
C ARG A 157 1.34 25.22 29.89
N GLN A 158 1.18 26.54 29.95
CA GLN A 158 2.06 27.46 30.67
C GLN A 158 1.25 28.44 31.51
N ARG A 159 1.82 28.90 32.62
CA ARG A 159 1.21 29.90 33.50
C ARG A 159 1.04 31.23 32.75
N GLY A 160 -0.12 31.88 32.90
CA GLY A 160 -0.42 33.15 32.23
C GLY A 160 -1.04 33.04 30.83
N PHE A 161 -1.28 31.83 30.32
CA PHE A 161 -1.94 31.56 29.03
C PHE A 161 -3.27 30.81 29.25
N ASP A 162 -4.19 30.86 28.28
CA ASP A 162 -5.51 30.22 28.34
C ASP A 162 -5.68 29.14 27.25
N PRO A 163 -6.26 27.95 27.55
CA PRO A 163 -6.68 27.46 28.86
C PRO A 163 -5.51 27.20 29.80
N ALA A 164 -5.63 27.66 31.05
CA ALA A 164 -4.58 27.52 32.06
C ALA A 164 -4.17 26.04 32.33
N PRO A 165 -2.94 25.82 32.86
CA PRO A 165 -2.56 24.55 33.47
C PRO A 165 -3.55 24.14 34.57
N ASP A 166 -3.83 22.85 34.67
CA ASP A 166 -4.70 22.26 35.68
C ASP A 166 -3.94 21.17 36.44
N PHE A 167 -3.89 21.30 37.76
CA PHE A 167 -3.37 20.29 38.67
C PHE A 167 -4.13 20.36 40.00
N THR A 168 -4.58 19.21 40.48
CA THR A 168 -5.15 19.05 41.82
C THR A 168 -4.47 17.86 42.50
N LEU A 169 -4.19 17.98 43.80
CA LEU A 169 -3.59 16.92 44.59
C LEU A 169 -4.58 15.75 44.73
N ASP A 170 -4.14 14.53 44.40
CA ASP A 170 -4.97 13.33 44.35
C ASP A 170 -4.53 12.34 45.45
N PRO A 171 -5.31 12.20 46.55
CA PRO A 171 -4.97 11.30 47.64
C PRO A 171 -4.96 9.82 47.22
N ALA A 172 -5.82 9.41 46.29
CA ALA A 172 -5.90 8.01 45.85
C ALA A 172 -4.65 7.61 45.05
N LYS A 173 -4.08 8.53 44.26
CA LYS A 173 -2.77 8.36 43.61
C LYS A 173 -1.62 8.39 44.62
N ALA A 174 -1.66 9.26 45.63
CA ALA A 174 -0.66 9.23 46.71
C ALA A 174 -0.64 7.87 47.43
N ASP A 175 -1.82 7.34 47.79
CA ASP A 175 -1.96 6.00 48.38
C ASP A 175 -1.61 4.86 47.42
N GLN A 176 -1.74 5.06 46.10
CA GLN A 176 -1.25 4.10 45.10
C GLN A 176 0.28 4.02 45.12
N ALA A 177 0.98 5.16 45.17
CA ALA A 177 2.45 5.19 45.28
C ALA A 177 2.94 4.55 46.58
N ARG A 178 2.35 4.93 47.73
CA ARG A 178 2.66 4.35 49.06
C ARG A 178 2.50 2.82 49.07
N ARG A 179 1.38 2.30 48.53
CA ARG A 179 1.17 0.84 48.38
C ARG A 179 2.20 0.18 47.46
N ARG A 180 2.54 0.81 46.34
CA ARG A 180 3.48 0.27 45.34
C ARG A 180 4.90 0.08 45.89
N ILE A 181 5.33 0.88 46.87
CA ILE A 181 6.58 0.63 47.63
C ILE A 181 6.53 -0.74 48.33
N THR A 182 5.40 -1.03 48.99
CA THR A 182 5.19 -2.29 49.73
C THR A 182 5.08 -3.49 48.77
N GLU A 183 4.29 -3.35 47.70
CA GLU A 183 4.14 -4.38 46.65
C GLU A 183 5.46 -4.74 45.96
N LYS A 184 6.36 -3.76 45.81
CA LYS A 184 7.68 -3.92 45.15
C LYS A 184 8.84 -4.07 46.14
N ALA A 185 8.59 -4.37 47.41
CA ALA A 185 9.63 -4.52 48.44
C ALA A 185 10.74 -5.53 48.05
N ALA A 186 10.38 -6.62 47.37
CA ALA A 186 11.35 -7.60 46.86
C ALA A 186 12.25 -7.04 45.73
N ALA A 187 11.72 -6.13 44.90
CA ALA A 187 12.51 -5.44 43.87
C ALA A 187 13.46 -4.41 44.50
N LEU A 188 13.02 -3.69 45.54
CA LEU A 188 13.87 -2.80 46.34
C LEU A 188 15.02 -3.55 47.02
N ALA A 189 14.74 -4.68 47.68
CA ALA A 189 15.78 -5.55 48.25
C ALA A 189 16.78 -6.02 47.17
N THR A 190 16.27 -6.51 46.03
CA THR A 190 17.12 -6.92 44.89
C THR A 190 18.01 -5.78 44.40
N ALA A 191 17.47 -4.57 44.23
CA ALA A 191 18.23 -3.40 43.80
C ALA A 191 19.29 -2.97 44.81
N PHE A 192 19.01 -3.10 46.11
CA PHE A 192 19.92 -2.74 47.20
C PHE A 192 21.04 -3.79 47.45
N GLU A 193 20.89 -5.00 46.92
CA GLU A 193 21.88 -6.09 47.01
C GLU A 193 22.62 -6.35 45.69
N ALA A 194 22.14 -5.80 44.58
CA ALA A 194 22.73 -5.95 43.25
C ALA A 194 24.17 -5.41 43.17
N LYS A 195 25.12 -6.30 42.83
CA LYS A 195 26.54 -5.95 42.62
C LYS A 195 26.70 -5.01 41.43
N GLY A 196 26.82 -3.72 41.72
CA GLY A 196 26.91 -2.65 40.73
C GLY A 196 25.98 -1.47 41.02
N SER A 197 25.02 -1.61 41.94
CA SER A 197 24.22 -0.47 42.42
C SER A 197 25.10 0.53 43.19
N ASP A 198 24.78 1.81 43.02
CA ASP A 198 25.47 2.94 43.64
C ASP A 198 25.22 2.96 45.17
N PRO A 199 26.26 2.90 46.02
CA PRO A 199 26.09 2.90 47.47
C PRO A 199 25.42 4.15 48.03
N GLU A 200 25.57 5.32 47.39
CA GLU A 200 24.97 6.57 47.86
C GLU A 200 23.46 6.59 47.58
N LEU A 201 23.06 6.13 46.39
CA LEU A 201 21.64 5.99 46.01
C LEU A 201 20.92 4.94 46.89
N VAL A 202 21.58 3.80 47.16
CA VAL A 202 21.04 2.78 48.07
C VAL A 202 20.98 3.30 49.52
N GLY A 203 21.97 4.08 49.95
CA GLY A 203 21.97 4.74 51.27
C GLY A 203 20.83 5.75 51.43
N ALA A 204 20.62 6.61 50.43
CA ALA A 204 19.54 7.60 50.42
C ALA A 204 18.16 6.95 50.37
N ALA A 205 17.97 5.90 49.56
CA ALA A 205 16.73 5.14 49.49
C ALA A 205 16.38 4.47 50.83
N ARG A 206 17.36 3.85 51.49
CA ARG A 206 17.18 3.29 52.84
C ARG A 206 16.83 4.37 53.86
N ALA A 207 17.54 5.50 53.87
CA ALA A 207 17.25 6.61 54.78
C ALA A 207 15.81 7.16 54.59
N HIS A 208 15.34 7.27 53.34
CA HIS A 208 13.96 7.67 53.06
C HIS A 208 12.95 6.64 53.60
N LEU A 209 13.18 5.34 53.40
CA LEU A 209 12.35 4.27 53.98
C LEU A 209 12.38 4.23 55.52
N ASP A 210 13.51 4.60 56.14
CA ASP A 210 13.65 4.75 57.60
C ASP A 210 12.93 6.01 58.17
N GLY A 211 12.18 6.76 57.35
CA GLY A 211 11.50 7.99 57.77
C GLY A 211 12.39 9.23 57.86
N ARG A 212 13.56 9.23 57.20
CA ARG A 212 14.42 10.41 57.01
C ARG A 212 14.34 10.86 55.54
N PRO A 213 13.30 11.63 55.16
CA PRO A 213 12.99 11.87 53.76
C PRO A 213 14.09 12.68 53.06
N THR A 214 14.60 12.13 51.96
CA THR A 214 15.50 12.83 51.03
C THR A 214 14.93 12.77 49.61
N PRO A 215 15.09 13.81 48.78
CA PRO A 215 14.65 13.78 47.38
C PRO A 215 15.36 12.69 46.57
N VAL A 216 16.67 12.51 46.78
CA VAL A 216 17.47 11.43 46.17
C VAL A 216 16.91 10.05 46.53
N GLY A 217 16.55 9.83 47.79
CA GLY A 217 15.96 8.56 48.23
C GLY A 217 14.58 8.32 47.65
N ALA A 218 13.76 9.37 47.56
CA ALA A 218 12.43 9.32 46.93
C ALA A 218 12.54 8.95 45.44
N ALA A 219 13.45 9.61 44.71
CA ALA A 219 13.77 9.33 43.31
C ALA A 219 14.27 7.89 43.11
N ALA A 220 15.21 7.44 43.94
CA ALA A 220 15.75 6.08 43.89
C ALA A 220 14.68 4.99 44.10
N ILE A 221 13.74 5.21 45.03
CA ILE A 221 12.60 4.31 45.25
C ILE A 221 11.66 4.34 44.04
N ALA A 222 11.36 5.51 43.48
CA ALA A 222 10.49 5.63 42.30
C ALA A 222 11.08 4.97 41.05
N ALA A 223 12.40 5.08 40.83
CA ALA A 223 13.11 4.42 39.73
C ALA A 223 13.06 2.88 39.83
N VAL A 224 13.28 2.31 41.01
CA VAL A 224 13.26 0.85 41.21
C VAL A 224 11.83 0.28 41.20
N THR A 225 10.83 1.07 41.60
CA THR A 225 9.43 0.60 41.74
C THR A 225 8.50 1.06 40.60
N GLU A 226 9.02 1.82 39.62
CA GLU A 226 8.35 2.28 38.39
C GLU A 226 7.06 3.09 38.67
N GLN A 227 7.08 4.03 39.62
CA GLN A 227 5.85 4.59 40.18
C GLN A 227 5.06 5.51 39.23
N GLY A 228 5.75 6.31 38.41
CA GLY A 228 5.12 7.33 37.56
C GLY A 228 4.44 8.46 38.36
N VAL A 229 3.50 9.15 37.71
CA VAL A 229 2.73 10.29 38.27
C VAL A 229 2.19 10.10 39.70
N PRO A 230 1.72 8.90 40.14
CA PRO A 230 1.42 8.64 41.55
C PRO A 230 2.47 9.10 42.57
N ALA A 231 3.77 8.95 42.25
CA ALA A 231 4.85 9.40 43.14
C ALA A 231 4.83 10.91 43.36
N VAL A 232 4.55 11.71 42.33
CA VAL A 232 4.46 13.18 42.42
C VAL A 232 3.36 13.58 43.42
N HIS A 233 2.20 12.92 43.38
CA HIS A 233 1.13 13.20 44.34
C HIS A 233 1.49 12.79 45.77
N ALA A 234 2.22 11.68 45.98
CA ALA A 234 2.72 11.32 47.30
C ALA A 234 3.76 12.33 47.82
N TRP A 235 4.75 12.70 47.00
CA TRP A 235 5.81 13.64 47.38
C TRP A 235 5.25 15.02 47.74
N ILE A 236 4.28 15.54 46.98
CA ILE A 236 3.59 16.80 47.30
C ILE A 236 2.77 16.67 48.60
N ALA A 237 2.04 15.57 48.77
CA ALA A 237 1.19 15.35 49.96
C ALA A 237 2.00 15.16 51.26
N ASP A 238 3.12 14.45 51.20
CA ASP A 238 3.90 14.05 52.38
C ASP A 238 5.04 15.04 52.71
N HIS A 239 5.58 15.75 51.71
CA HIS A 239 6.79 16.59 51.86
C HIS A 239 6.71 17.97 51.17
N GLY A 240 5.59 18.30 50.50
CA GLY A 240 5.37 19.59 49.85
C GLY A 240 6.01 19.72 48.46
N LEU A 241 5.63 20.79 47.75
CA LEU A 241 5.97 20.97 46.33
C LEU A 241 7.47 21.07 46.07
N ALA A 242 8.22 21.83 46.86
CA ALA A 242 9.67 21.98 46.67
C ALA A 242 10.43 20.64 46.76
N PHE A 243 10.02 19.74 47.66
CA PHE A 243 10.58 18.39 47.76
C PHE A 243 10.25 17.56 46.51
N ALA A 244 9.00 17.62 46.03
CA ALA A 244 8.58 16.90 44.83
C ALA A 244 9.31 17.40 43.57
N THR A 245 9.57 18.70 43.47
CA THR A 245 10.39 19.33 42.43
C THR A 245 11.83 18.81 42.47
N ALA A 246 12.47 18.80 43.64
CA ALA A 246 13.81 18.24 43.78
C ALA A 246 13.86 16.73 43.46
N ALA A 247 12.84 15.97 43.87
CA ALA A 247 12.78 14.52 43.65
C ALA A 247 12.55 14.15 42.17
N VAL A 248 11.79 14.93 41.40
CA VAL A 248 11.64 14.68 39.95
C VAL A 248 12.89 15.05 39.16
N VAL A 249 13.63 16.08 39.57
CA VAL A 249 14.93 16.44 38.96
C VAL A 249 15.96 15.35 39.21
N GLU A 250 16.15 14.93 40.47
CA GLU A 250 17.04 13.84 40.83
C GLU A 250 16.71 12.55 40.06
N LEU A 251 15.42 12.21 39.92
CA LEU A 251 14.97 11.04 39.17
C LEU A 251 15.44 11.02 37.71
N MET A 252 15.52 12.18 37.03
CA MET A 252 16.00 12.23 35.65
C MET A 252 17.45 11.77 35.53
N SER A 253 18.26 11.97 36.58
CA SER A 253 19.67 11.59 36.61
C SER A 253 19.91 10.16 37.15
N LEU A 254 18.87 9.32 37.30
CA LEU A 254 18.96 7.91 37.75
C LEU A 254 18.54 6.88 36.67
N THR A 255 18.98 5.63 36.81
CA THR A 255 18.40 4.47 36.12
C THR A 255 18.43 3.20 36.97
N TYR A 256 17.49 2.28 36.73
CA TYR A 256 17.51 0.92 37.26
C TYR A 256 17.41 -0.08 36.10
N SER A 257 18.55 -0.37 35.47
CA SER A 257 18.62 -1.12 34.20
C SER A 257 19.99 -1.80 34.00
N SER A 258 20.10 -2.68 33.00
CA SER A 258 21.38 -3.20 32.51
C SER A 258 22.02 -2.21 31.54
N GLN A 259 23.28 -1.84 31.77
CA GLN A 259 24.01 -0.83 30.99
C GLN A 259 25.20 -1.47 30.25
N TRP A 260 25.54 -0.94 29.06
CA TRP A 260 26.67 -1.45 28.27
C TRP A 260 28.01 -0.89 28.77
N HIS A 261 28.86 -1.76 29.33
CA HIS A 261 30.13 -1.36 29.92
C HIS A 261 31.26 -1.39 28.87
N GLN A 262 31.39 -0.30 28.13
CA GLN A 262 32.35 -0.14 27.00
C GLN A 262 33.78 -0.64 27.27
N LYS A 263 34.30 -0.51 28.49
CA LYS A 263 35.67 -0.97 28.86
C LYS A 263 35.80 -2.48 29.15
N ARG A 264 34.71 -3.24 29.10
CA ARG A 264 34.67 -4.70 29.31
C ARG A 264 34.07 -5.46 28.12
N GLY A 265 33.21 -4.82 27.33
CA GLY A 265 32.48 -5.48 26.24
C GLY A 265 31.33 -6.36 26.74
N ASP A 266 30.81 -6.10 27.94
CA ASP A 266 29.69 -6.79 28.56
C ASP A 266 28.55 -5.83 28.94
N TRP A 267 27.38 -6.40 29.20
CA TRP A 267 26.28 -5.69 29.87
C TRP A 267 26.41 -5.87 31.38
N THR A 268 26.16 -4.83 32.16
CA THR A 268 25.97 -4.96 33.60
C THR A 268 24.72 -5.78 33.90
N GLY A 269 24.67 -6.38 35.09
CA GLY A 269 23.38 -6.77 35.67
C GLY A 269 22.48 -5.54 35.87
N VAL A 270 21.18 -5.78 36.11
CA VAL A 270 20.25 -4.69 36.46
C VAL A 270 20.66 -4.11 37.82
N CYS A 271 21.02 -2.83 37.84
CA CYS A 271 21.48 -2.14 39.04
C CYS A 271 21.05 -0.67 39.03
N LEU A 272 20.99 -0.07 40.22
CA LEU A 272 20.57 1.33 40.43
C LEU A 272 21.79 2.25 40.33
N GLN A 273 21.85 3.13 39.34
CA GLN A 273 23.01 3.97 39.06
C GLN A 273 22.61 5.40 38.63
N ARG A 274 23.50 6.38 38.84
CA ARG A 274 23.39 7.70 38.20
C ARG A 274 23.79 7.64 36.72
N VAL A 275 23.06 8.35 35.85
CA VAL A 275 23.36 8.46 34.41
C VAL A 275 23.87 9.85 34.05
N LYS A 276 24.72 9.96 33.01
CA LYS A 276 25.26 11.25 32.52
C LYS A 276 24.36 11.96 31.51
N SER A 277 23.36 11.27 31.00
CA SER A 277 22.39 11.80 30.04
C SER A 277 21.12 10.97 30.14
N PHE A 278 20.00 11.63 30.37
CA PHE A 278 18.68 11.01 30.34
C PHE A 278 18.06 11.07 28.94
N ARG A 279 17.01 10.28 28.71
CA ARG A 279 16.20 10.33 27.51
C ARG A 279 14.75 10.03 27.89
N THR A 280 13.87 11.00 27.68
CA THR A 280 12.43 10.86 27.89
C THR A 280 11.67 11.67 26.84
N SER A 281 10.44 11.28 26.55
CA SER A 281 9.44 12.07 25.82
C SER A 281 8.26 12.39 26.74
N ILE A 282 7.45 13.37 26.37
CA ILE A 282 6.26 13.80 27.12
C ILE A 282 5.28 12.65 27.46
N GLY A 283 5.23 11.60 26.64
CA GLY A 283 4.36 10.44 26.83
C GLY A 283 4.93 9.32 27.70
N ASP A 284 6.21 9.38 28.06
CA ASP A 284 6.87 8.40 28.93
C ASP A 284 6.56 8.71 30.41
N PRO A 285 6.65 7.74 31.34
CA PRO A 285 6.31 7.95 32.76
C PRO A 285 7.02 9.16 33.39
N GLU A 286 8.29 9.35 33.04
CA GLU A 286 9.17 10.43 33.48
C GLU A 286 8.72 11.80 32.93
N GLY A 287 8.37 11.87 31.63
CA GLY A 287 7.84 13.09 31.01
C GLY A 287 6.46 13.49 31.54
N LEU A 288 5.62 12.49 31.88
CA LEU A 288 4.35 12.70 32.57
C LEU A 288 4.55 13.19 34.01
N MET A 289 5.57 12.70 34.73
CA MET A 289 5.93 13.21 36.06
C MET A 289 6.44 14.65 36.00
N LEU A 290 7.32 14.97 35.05
CA LEU A 290 7.78 16.34 34.80
C LEU A 290 6.61 17.29 34.48
N THR A 291 5.68 16.86 33.63
CA THR A 291 4.49 17.65 33.27
C THR A 291 3.57 17.86 34.47
N ALA A 292 3.38 16.83 35.31
CA ALA A 292 2.60 16.94 36.54
C ALA A 292 3.22 17.93 37.55
N VAL A 293 4.54 17.90 37.75
CA VAL A 293 5.25 18.87 38.60
C VAL A 293 5.20 20.28 38.02
N ARG A 294 5.39 20.45 36.70
CA ARG A 294 5.25 21.74 36.00
C ARG A 294 3.86 22.34 36.22
N TYR A 295 2.79 21.56 36.10
CA TYR A 295 1.43 22.07 36.29
C TYR A 295 1.14 22.36 37.77
N ALA A 296 1.66 21.56 38.70
CA ALA A 296 1.61 21.85 40.14
C ALA A 296 2.29 23.19 40.48
N ILE A 297 3.49 23.46 39.94
CA ILE A 297 4.21 24.74 40.08
C ILE A 297 3.43 25.91 39.46
N ALA A 298 2.78 25.70 38.30
CA ALA A 298 2.01 26.75 37.63
C ALA A 298 0.76 27.20 38.41
N VAL A 299 0.08 26.27 39.10
CA VAL A 299 -1.12 26.56 39.92
C VAL A 299 -0.80 26.89 41.39
N ALA A 300 0.45 26.69 41.83
CA ALA A 300 0.88 26.87 43.21
C ALA A 300 0.70 28.31 43.73
N SER A 301 0.62 28.43 45.06
CA SER A 301 0.70 29.74 45.72
C SER A 301 2.06 30.42 45.44
N PRO A 302 2.16 31.76 45.55
CA PRO A 302 3.44 32.45 45.34
C PRO A 302 4.58 31.96 46.25
N GLU A 303 4.26 31.53 47.47
CA GLU A 303 5.22 31.01 48.46
C GLU A 303 5.74 29.62 48.09
N GLU A 304 4.83 28.69 47.75
CA GLU A 304 5.21 27.34 47.29
C GLU A 304 5.98 27.37 45.97
N ARG A 305 5.59 28.27 45.05
CA ARG A 305 6.29 28.47 43.78
C ARG A 305 7.71 29.01 44.01
N ALA A 306 7.88 29.97 44.94
CA ALA A 306 9.21 30.48 45.30
C ALA A 306 10.09 29.40 45.95
N ALA A 307 9.53 28.56 46.83
CA ALA A 307 10.26 27.44 47.42
C ALA A 307 10.68 26.38 46.38
N ALA A 308 9.82 26.09 45.39
CA ALA A 308 10.16 25.23 44.26
C ALA A 308 11.21 25.85 43.32
N GLU A 309 11.20 27.18 43.15
CA GLU A 309 12.20 27.91 42.36
C GLU A 309 13.58 27.87 43.04
N SER A 310 13.67 28.14 44.35
CA SER A 310 14.93 28.02 45.09
C SER A 310 15.48 26.59 45.09
N ALA A 311 14.63 25.57 45.19
CA ALA A 311 15.06 24.17 45.07
C ALA A 311 15.66 23.84 43.68
N LEU A 312 15.21 24.52 42.61
CA LEU A 312 15.77 24.39 41.27
C LEU A 312 17.08 25.20 41.09
N GLU A 313 17.27 26.27 41.87
CA GLU A 313 18.55 27.01 41.91
C GLU A 313 19.63 26.23 42.67
N GLU A 314 19.30 25.58 43.80
CA GLU A 314 20.23 24.72 44.54
C GLU A 314 20.70 23.49 43.73
N LEU A 315 19.88 23.00 42.81
CA LEU A 315 20.19 21.89 41.90
C LEU A 315 20.87 22.33 40.58
N GLY A 316 21.21 23.62 40.44
CA GLY A 316 21.73 24.24 39.21
C GLY A 316 23.17 23.85 38.84
N GLY A 317 23.41 22.59 38.50
CA GLY A 317 24.69 22.09 37.98
C GLY A 317 24.84 22.19 36.45
N PRO A 318 26.07 22.12 35.90
CA PRO A 318 26.31 22.05 34.46
C PRO A 318 26.00 20.63 33.92
N GLY A 319 24.71 20.34 33.72
CA GLY A 319 24.22 19.02 33.35
C GLY A 319 22.76 18.98 32.88
N VAL A 320 22.16 17.79 32.99
CA VAL A 320 20.76 17.46 32.63
C VAL A 320 19.75 18.40 33.29
N GLU A 321 20.09 18.90 34.47
CA GLU A 321 19.27 19.70 35.36
C GLU A 321 18.84 21.05 34.73
N VAL A 322 19.60 21.57 33.75
CA VAL A 322 19.34 22.89 33.12
C VAL A 322 18.13 22.88 32.17
N GLU A 323 17.97 21.83 31.35
CA GLU A 323 16.76 21.66 30.53
C GLU A 323 15.53 21.44 31.43
N VAL A 324 15.69 20.66 32.50
CA VAL A 324 14.60 20.32 33.43
C VAL A 324 14.08 21.56 34.15
N ARG A 325 14.95 22.41 34.71
CA ARG A 325 14.50 23.65 35.38
C ARG A 325 13.83 24.63 34.40
N SER A 326 14.31 24.75 33.16
CA SER A 326 13.68 25.59 32.14
C SER A 326 12.31 25.05 31.71
N PHE A 327 12.12 23.73 31.70
CA PHE A 327 10.82 23.09 31.47
C PHE A 327 9.85 23.25 32.65
N LEU A 328 10.33 23.21 33.90
CA LEU A 328 9.50 23.33 35.09
C LEU A 328 9.09 24.78 35.40
N LEU A 329 9.93 25.77 35.04
CA LEU A 329 9.68 27.21 35.21
C LEU A 329 10.00 28.00 33.91
N PRO A 330 9.12 27.95 32.90
CA PRO A 330 9.32 28.69 31.65
C PRO A 330 9.37 30.22 31.84
N GLU A 331 8.81 30.76 32.93
CA GLU A 331 8.90 32.19 33.23
C GLU A 331 10.35 32.70 33.38
N ARG A 332 11.31 31.83 33.75
CA ARG A 332 12.74 32.17 33.87
C ARG A 332 13.42 32.25 32.49
N ALA A 333 13.33 33.44 31.88
CA ALA A 333 13.96 33.76 30.59
C ALA A 333 15.48 33.54 30.60
N ASP A 334 16.15 33.77 31.73
CA ASP A 334 17.57 33.51 31.95
C ASP A 334 17.93 32.02 31.85
N TRP A 335 17.07 31.13 32.36
CA TRP A 335 17.25 29.68 32.25
C TRP A 335 16.96 29.16 30.84
N PHE A 336 15.99 29.76 30.14
CA PHE A 336 15.72 29.48 28.73
C PHE A 336 16.94 29.87 27.86
N ASP A 337 17.42 31.12 27.98
CA ASP A 337 18.59 31.60 27.25
C ASP A 337 19.88 30.85 27.63
N GLU A 338 20.00 30.28 28.84
CA GLU A 338 21.09 29.34 29.17
C GLU A 338 20.92 27.97 28.48
N THR A 339 19.71 27.42 28.46
CA THR A 339 19.41 26.13 27.83
C THR A 339 19.69 26.17 26.33
N CYS A 340 19.31 27.25 25.63
CA CYS A 340 19.63 27.45 24.22
C CYS A 340 21.14 27.40 23.93
N ARG A 341 21.97 27.92 24.86
CA ARG A 341 23.45 27.98 24.76
C ARG A 341 24.16 26.64 25.07
N GLN A 342 23.46 25.62 25.55
CA GLN A 342 24.07 24.31 25.82
C GLN A 342 24.15 23.43 24.57
N ASN A 343 25.08 22.47 24.59
CA ASN A 343 25.15 21.41 23.57
C ASN A 343 23.87 20.56 23.60
N PHE A 344 23.46 20.06 22.43
CA PHE A 344 22.25 19.23 22.27
C PHE A 344 22.25 17.98 23.17
N THR A 345 21.16 17.75 23.90
CA THR A 345 20.90 16.49 24.63
C THR A 345 19.67 15.76 24.06
N GLN A 346 19.43 14.51 24.49
CA GLN A 346 18.40 13.65 23.91
C GLN A 346 16.95 14.03 24.29
N SER A 347 16.76 14.98 25.21
CA SER A 347 15.43 15.47 25.65
C SER A 347 15.12 16.90 25.17
N ARG A 348 16.14 17.71 24.82
CA ARG A 348 16.02 19.12 24.38
C ARG A 348 14.89 19.37 23.39
N TRP A 349 14.80 18.52 22.36
CA TRP A 349 13.90 18.64 21.21
C TRP A 349 12.40 18.82 21.54
N TRP A 350 11.97 18.41 22.74
CA TRP A 350 10.61 18.66 23.20
C TRP A 350 10.53 19.60 24.40
N MET A 351 11.52 19.55 25.29
CA MET A 351 11.52 20.35 26.52
C MET A 351 11.72 21.84 26.22
N LEU A 352 12.68 22.18 25.36
CA LEU A 352 13.01 23.57 25.02
C LEU A 352 11.88 24.30 24.28
N PRO A 353 11.31 23.80 23.17
CA PRO A 353 10.18 24.47 22.52
C PRO A 353 8.89 24.44 23.38
N SER A 354 8.78 23.53 24.36
CA SER A 354 7.71 23.58 25.38
C SER A 354 7.93 24.66 26.45
N SER A 355 9.07 25.37 26.44
CA SER A 355 9.37 26.49 27.35
C SER A 355 9.39 27.85 26.67
N ALA A 356 9.28 27.90 25.34
CA ALA A 356 9.19 29.14 24.59
C ALA A 356 7.86 29.87 24.86
N ARG A 357 7.89 31.21 24.92
CA ARG A 357 6.72 32.07 25.22
C ARG A 357 6.46 33.16 24.17
N SER A 358 7.28 33.22 23.13
CA SER A 358 7.23 34.24 22.08
C SER A 358 7.79 33.72 20.77
N VAL A 359 7.49 34.39 19.66
CA VAL A 359 8.03 34.06 18.32
C VAL A 359 9.57 34.01 18.36
N GLU A 360 10.19 34.94 19.09
CA GLU A 360 11.65 35.00 19.26
C GLU A 360 12.19 33.83 20.10
N ASP A 361 11.50 33.43 21.18
CA ASP A 361 11.88 32.23 21.95
C ASP A 361 11.82 30.97 21.04
N PHE A 362 10.82 30.84 20.17
CA PHE A 362 10.75 29.73 19.22
C PHE A 362 11.86 29.75 18.16
N ARG A 363 12.24 30.93 17.62
CA ARG A 363 13.41 31.03 16.73
C ARG A 363 14.73 30.72 17.45
N LYS A 364 14.90 31.19 18.69
CA LYS A 364 16.07 30.89 19.54
C LYS A 364 16.22 29.40 19.89
N ALA A 365 15.13 28.65 19.92
CA ALA A 365 15.17 27.22 20.25
C ALA A 365 15.87 26.40 19.15
N ASP A 366 15.70 26.80 17.88
CA ASP A 366 16.19 26.15 16.65
C ASP A 366 15.68 24.70 16.51
N GLU A 367 14.40 24.48 16.82
CA GLU A 367 13.72 23.17 16.81
C GLU A 367 12.44 23.24 15.94
N ALA A 368 12.34 22.38 14.92
CA ALA A 368 11.24 22.44 13.93
C ALA A 368 9.86 22.07 14.53
N LEU A 369 8.87 22.96 14.40
CA LEU A 369 7.59 22.87 15.10
C LEU A 369 6.77 21.65 14.66
N THR A 370 6.82 21.30 13.38
CA THR A 370 6.06 20.15 12.84
C THR A 370 6.69 18.78 13.13
N THR A 371 7.80 18.73 13.89
CA THR A 371 8.43 17.48 14.35
C THR A 371 7.49 16.60 15.18
N SER A 372 6.56 17.23 15.92
CA SER A 372 5.54 16.55 16.73
C SER A 372 4.29 17.41 16.92
N ALA A 373 3.12 16.76 16.94
CA ALA A 373 1.82 17.42 17.09
C ALA A 373 1.73 18.30 18.35
N PHE A 374 2.24 17.82 19.49
CA PHE A 374 2.17 18.56 20.75
C PHE A 374 3.08 19.80 20.76
N VAL A 375 4.20 19.78 20.03
CA VAL A 375 5.11 20.95 19.92
C VAL A 375 4.43 22.04 19.11
N LEU A 376 3.91 21.70 17.92
CA LEU A 376 3.12 22.62 17.10
C LEU A 376 1.90 23.18 17.88
N TYR A 377 1.13 22.33 18.56
CA TYR A 377 -0.04 22.80 19.32
C TYR A 377 0.34 23.62 20.56
N THR A 378 1.54 23.43 21.12
CA THR A 378 2.09 24.31 22.17
C THR A 378 2.45 25.68 21.60
N ALA A 379 3.08 25.73 20.42
CA ALA A 379 3.34 26.99 19.72
C ALA A 379 2.03 27.72 19.35
N VAL A 380 1.01 27.00 18.87
CA VAL A 380 -0.33 27.58 18.58
C VAL A 380 -1.05 28.06 19.84
N TYR A 381 -0.85 27.38 20.98
CA TYR A 381 -1.38 27.79 22.30
C TYR A 381 -0.68 29.06 22.83
N VAL A 382 0.63 29.20 22.62
CA VAL A 382 1.42 30.36 23.06
C VAL A 382 1.23 31.59 22.15
N LEU A 383 1.22 31.39 20.83
CA LEU A 383 1.29 32.47 19.84
C LEU A 383 -0.06 32.80 19.18
N GLY A 384 -1.03 31.88 19.21
CA GLY A 384 -2.26 32.04 18.44
C GLY A 384 -1.96 32.24 16.93
N PRO A 385 -2.53 33.27 16.28
CA PRO A 385 -2.25 33.56 14.87
C PRO A 385 -0.82 33.98 14.55
N ASP A 386 -0.06 34.52 15.51
CA ASP A 386 1.32 35.03 15.30
C ASP A 386 2.34 33.92 14.97
N ILE A 387 1.90 32.65 14.98
CA ILE A 387 2.67 31.50 14.47
C ILE A 387 2.78 31.48 12.94
N ALA A 388 1.91 32.20 12.20
CA ALA A 388 1.81 32.07 10.74
C ALA A 388 3.15 32.30 9.99
N PRO A 389 3.99 33.30 10.32
CA PRO A 389 5.32 33.45 9.71
C PRO A 389 6.26 32.27 9.99
N LEU A 390 6.26 31.70 11.21
CA LEU A 390 7.10 30.52 11.52
C LEU A 390 6.69 29.30 10.70
N LEU A 391 5.38 29.14 10.41
CA LEU A 391 4.90 28.07 9.54
C LEU A 391 5.25 28.31 8.07
N ALA A 392 5.34 29.56 7.61
CA ALA A 392 5.88 29.88 6.29
C ALA A 392 7.39 29.60 6.21
N GLU A 393 8.17 30.04 7.19
CA GLU A 393 9.61 29.73 7.35
C GLU A 393 9.86 28.22 7.32
N GLU A 394 9.05 27.42 8.02
CA GLU A 394 9.16 25.95 8.02
C GLU A 394 8.69 25.32 6.70
N LEU A 395 7.67 25.87 6.02
CA LEU A 395 7.16 25.40 4.71
C LEU A 395 8.13 25.61 3.54
N ASP A 396 8.94 26.68 3.60
CA ASP A 396 9.92 27.04 2.57
C ASP A 396 11.31 26.42 2.82
N SER A 397 11.49 25.71 3.93
CA SER A 397 12.75 25.10 4.35
C SER A 397 13.05 23.79 3.61
N ASP A 398 14.26 23.67 3.04
CA ASP A 398 14.82 22.44 2.43
C ASP A 398 15.10 21.29 3.42
N SER A 399 14.58 21.35 4.65
CA SER A 399 14.88 20.44 5.78
C SER A 399 14.42 18.99 5.55
N TYR A 400 15.25 18.21 4.86
CA TYR A 400 15.18 16.76 4.64
C TYR A 400 13.77 16.21 4.29
N HIS A 401 13.04 16.95 3.46
CA HIS A 401 11.66 16.65 3.07
C HIS A 401 10.71 16.48 4.27
N GLN A 402 10.15 17.61 4.75
CA GLN A 402 9.06 17.66 5.74
C GLN A 402 8.21 16.39 5.76
N ARG A 403 8.22 15.65 6.89
CA ARG A 403 7.44 14.42 7.03
C ARG A 403 6.00 14.70 6.57
N THR A 404 5.41 13.82 5.76
CA THR A 404 4.08 14.08 5.14
C THR A 404 2.97 14.37 6.16
N GLY A 405 3.13 13.99 7.43
CA GLY A 405 2.30 14.46 8.54
C GLY A 405 2.53 15.94 8.90
N GLY A 406 3.79 16.35 9.13
CA GLY A 406 4.17 17.68 9.57
C GLY A 406 3.73 18.80 8.62
N ARG A 407 4.00 18.66 7.31
CA ARG A 407 3.50 19.62 6.30
C ARG A 407 1.98 19.76 6.33
N LYS A 408 1.26 18.64 6.46
CA LYS A 408 -0.20 18.64 6.59
C LYS A 408 -0.68 19.29 7.89
N GLN A 409 0.10 19.20 8.97
CA GLN A 409 -0.22 19.84 10.25
C GLN A 409 -0.04 21.36 10.17
N ALA A 410 1.06 21.86 9.60
CA ALA A 410 1.24 23.31 9.37
C ALA A 410 0.12 23.90 8.50
N LEU A 411 -0.19 23.26 7.36
CA LEU A 411 -1.26 23.70 6.46
C LEU A 411 -2.65 23.64 7.11
N ASN A 412 -2.90 22.65 7.98
CA ASN A 412 -4.15 22.53 8.73
C ASN A 412 -4.27 23.52 9.91
N VAL A 413 -3.13 24.01 10.44
CA VAL A 413 -3.13 25.16 11.37
C VAL A 413 -3.43 26.44 10.60
N LEU A 414 -2.68 26.74 9.53
CA LEU A 414 -2.87 27.92 8.69
C LEU A 414 -4.33 28.05 8.17
N ALA A 415 -4.95 26.95 7.75
CA ALA A 415 -6.34 26.93 7.28
C ALA A 415 -7.39 27.22 8.37
N ALA A 416 -7.00 27.22 9.65
CA ALA A 416 -7.86 27.53 10.78
C ALA A 416 -7.54 28.89 11.43
N LEU A 417 -6.50 29.61 10.98
CA LEU A 417 -6.16 30.93 11.50
C LEU A 417 -7.01 32.02 10.83
N PRO A 418 -7.71 32.88 11.58
CA PRO A 418 -8.61 33.92 11.04
C PRO A 418 -7.84 35.16 10.54
N THR A 419 -6.76 34.99 9.78
CA THR A 419 -5.91 36.10 9.32
C THR A 419 -5.69 36.10 7.82
N ASP A 420 -5.55 37.31 7.25
CA ASP A 420 -5.20 37.50 5.84
C ASP A 420 -3.81 36.94 5.53
N GLU A 421 -2.87 37.01 6.48
CA GLU A 421 -1.51 36.46 6.34
C GLU A 421 -1.54 34.94 6.17
N ALA A 422 -2.22 34.20 7.06
CA ALA A 422 -2.30 32.74 6.97
C ALA A 422 -3.01 32.27 5.67
N PHE A 423 -4.06 32.97 5.26
CA PHE A 423 -4.76 32.70 3.99
C PHE A 423 -3.86 33.03 2.78
N THR A 424 -3.08 34.12 2.85
CA THR A 424 -2.13 34.53 1.81
C THR A 424 -1.00 33.50 1.65
N ILE A 425 -0.41 33.03 2.76
CA ILE A 425 0.62 31.96 2.77
C ILE A 425 0.13 30.69 2.05
N LEU A 426 -1.15 30.34 2.20
CA LEU A 426 -1.78 29.22 1.49
C LEU A 426 -2.04 29.53 0.00
N LEU A 427 -2.45 30.75 -0.34
CA LEU A 427 -2.68 31.16 -1.74
C LEU A 427 -1.39 31.34 -2.56
N ASP A 428 -0.28 31.70 -1.92
CA ASP A 428 1.05 31.77 -2.57
C ASP A 428 1.57 30.40 -2.98
N ARG A 429 1.11 29.34 -2.29
CA ARG A 429 1.54 27.94 -2.45
C ARG A 429 0.42 27.05 -2.97
N VAL A 430 -0.64 27.62 -3.58
CA VAL A 430 -1.90 26.92 -3.90
C VAL A 430 -1.72 25.67 -4.79
N ASP A 431 -0.75 25.71 -5.69
CA ASP A 431 -0.43 24.62 -6.61
C ASP A 431 0.56 23.58 -6.02
N GLU A 432 1.05 23.81 -4.80
CA GLU A 432 1.94 22.89 -4.11
C GLU A 432 1.20 21.73 -3.43
N LYS A 433 1.95 20.66 -3.17
CA LYS A 433 1.43 19.42 -2.60
C LYS A 433 0.79 19.66 -1.22
N TYR A 434 -0.42 19.11 -1.06
CA TYR A 434 -1.30 19.20 0.11
C TYR A 434 -1.93 20.59 0.38
N VAL A 435 -1.64 21.64 -0.42
CA VAL A 435 -2.10 23.01 -0.10
C VAL A 435 -3.52 23.28 -0.57
N ARG A 436 -3.91 22.85 -1.78
CA ARG A 436 -5.28 23.09 -2.31
C ARG A 436 -6.43 22.64 -1.37
N PRO A 437 -6.37 21.48 -0.67
CA PRO A 437 -7.39 21.14 0.34
C PRO A 437 -7.39 22.04 1.58
N ALA A 438 -6.23 22.59 1.98
CA ALA A 438 -6.13 23.55 3.08
C ALA A 438 -6.72 24.91 2.68
N VAL A 439 -6.51 25.35 1.44
CA VAL A 439 -7.21 26.52 0.86
C VAL A 439 -8.73 26.29 0.86
N VAL A 440 -9.22 25.13 0.40
CA VAL A 440 -10.66 24.80 0.42
C VAL A 440 -11.23 24.75 1.85
N ALA A 441 -10.47 24.26 2.83
CA ALA A 441 -10.86 24.30 4.24
C ALA A 441 -10.95 25.75 4.77
N ALA A 442 -9.96 26.59 4.44
CA ALA A 442 -9.96 28.01 4.79
C ALA A 442 -11.12 28.77 4.09
N MET A 443 -11.46 28.43 2.85
CA MET A 443 -12.62 28.99 2.12
C MET A 443 -13.95 28.64 2.79
N ALA A 444 -14.06 27.44 3.38
CA ALA A 444 -15.25 27.01 4.12
C ALA A 444 -15.34 27.62 5.53
N ALA A 445 -14.19 27.93 6.16
CA ALA A 445 -14.13 28.61 7.46
C ALA A 445 -14.33 30.13 7.36
N PHE A 446 -13.75 30.76 6.34
CA PHE A 446 -13.67 32.21 6.16
C PHE A 446 -14.20 32.64 4.78
N PRO A 447 -15.50 32.47 4.49
CA PRO A 447 -16.05 32.64 3.15
C PRO A 447 -15.96 34.08 2.62
N SER A 448 -16.03 35.10 3.48
CA SER A 448 -15.91 36.51 3.09
C SER A 448 -14.46 36.90 2.82
N ARG A 449 -13.54 36.46 3.70
CA ARG A 449 -12.08 36.61 3.54
C ARG A 449 -11.60 35.94 2.25
N ALA A 450 -12.09 34.73 1.98
CA ALA A 450 -11.77 33.96 0.79
C ALA A 450 -12.16 34.69 -0.52
N ALA A 451 -13.40 35.17 -0.62
CA ALA A 451 -13.84 35.90 -1.82
C ALA A 451 -13.00 37.15 -2.07
N ARG A 452 -12.68 37.92 -1.01
CA ARG A 452 -11.83 39.12 -1.10
C ARG A 452 -10.40 38.80 -1.56
N LEU A 453 -9.74 37.82 -0.96
CA LEU A 453 -8.34 37.49 -1.26
C LEU A 453 -8.17 36.76 -2.60
N LEU A 454 -9.13 35.91 -3.00
CA LEU A 454 -9.14 35.29 -4.32
C LEU A 454 -9.41 36.31 -5.43
N SER A 455 -10.30 37.29 -5.20
CA SER A 455 -10.57 38.38 -6.17
C SER A 455 -9.32 39.18 -6.52
N GLN A 456 -8.43 39.42 -5.56
CA GLN A 456 -7.14 40.11 -5.79
C GLN A 456 -6.19 39.34 -6.72
N ARG A 457 -6.42 38.03 -6.93
CA ARG A 457 -5.58 37.14 -7.74
C ARG A 457 -6.28 36.63 -9.02
N VAL A 458 -7.54 37.00 -9.26
CA VAL A 458 -8.37 36.48 -10.36
C VAL A 458 -7.73 36.68 -11.75
N SER A 459 -7.02 37.79 -11.95
CA SER A 459 -6.37 38.12 -13.22
C SER A 459 -5.00 37.46 -13.41
N SER A 460 -4.32 37.07 -12.32
CA SER A 460 -2.93 36.60 -12.33
C SER A 460 -2.75 35.11 -12.02
N SER A 461 -3.73 34.44 -11.41
CA SER A 461 -3.69 33.01 -11.11
C SER A 461 -4.96 32.31 -11.62
N GLU A 462 -4.78 31.30 -12.48
CA GLU A 462 -5.88 30.46 -12.94
C GLU A 462 -6.47 29.62 -11.81
N SER A 463 -5.62 29.06 -10.94
CA SER A 463 -6.05 28.32 -9.75
C SER A 463 -6.90 29.19 -8.81
N ALA A 464 -6.52 30.45 -8.58
CA ALA A 464 -7.36 31.38 -7.81
C ALA A 464 -8.69 31.71 -8.50
N ARG A 465 -8.69 31.83 -9.84
CA ARG A 465 -9.91 32.07 -10.64
C ARG A 465 -10.89 30.90 -10.59
N GLN A 466 -10.40 29.67 -10.76
CA GLN A 466 -11.20 28.44 -10.62
C GLN A 466 -11.80 28.33 -9.21
N LEU A 467 -10.99 28.56 -8.17
CA LEU A 467 -11.44 28.54 -6.78
C LEU A 467 -12.49 29.61 -6.50
N LEU A 468 -12.32 30.84 -6.99
CA LEU A 468 -13.29 31.91 -6.82
C LEU A 468 -14.63 31.59 -7.50
N HIS A 469 -14.60 31.09 -8.74
CA HIS A 469 -15.81 30.70 -9.47
C HIS A 469 -16.62 29.66 -8.70
N ALA A 470 -15.97 28.57 -8.24
CA ALA A 470 -16.64 27.56 -7.43
C ALA A 470 -17.09 28.09 -6.06
N HIS A 471 -16.34 29.01 -5.45
CA HIS A 471 -16.69 29.63 -4.16
C HIS A 471 -17.99 30.44 -4.23
N LEU A 472 -18.17 31.22 -5.29
CA LEU A 472 -19.37 32.04 -5.50
C LEU A 472 -20.60 31.16 -5.82
N LEU A 473 -20.42 30.09 -6.61
CA LEU A 473 -21.45 29.05 -6.80
C LEU A 473 -21.77 28.29 -5.50
N SER A 474 -20.83 28.23 -4.55
CA SER A 474 -21.02 27.58 -3.25
C SER A 474 -21.66 28.49 -2.20
N ASN A 475 -21.48 29.80 -2.33
CA ASN A 475 -21.86 30.81 -1.34
C ASN A 475 -22.57 32.00 -2.01
N PRO A 476 -23.83 31.85 -2.48
CA PRO A 476 -24.56 32.92 -3.17
C PRO A 476 -24.77 34.19 -2.33
N GLN A 477 -24.59 34.10 -1.00
CA GLN A 477 -24.63 35.22 -0.06
C GLN A 477 -23.36 36.10 -0.07
N VAL A 478 -22.29 35.71 -0.79
CA VAL A 478 -21.03 36.46 -0.86
C VAL A 478 -20.87 37.09 -2.24
N SER A 479 -20.76 38.42 -2.28
CA SER A 479 -20.60 39.21 -3.51
C SER A 479 -19.15 39.58 -3.82
N VAL A 480 -18.85 39.76 -5.10
CA VAL A 480 -17.62 40.38 -5.62
C VAL A 480 -17.96 41.64 -6.44
N SER A 481 -16.96 42.41 -6.87
CA SER A 481 -17.17 43.56 -7.76
C SER A 481 -17.53 43.12 -9.19
N ASP A 482 -18.24 43.99 -9.92
CA ASP A 482 -18.67 43.74 -11.30
C ASP A 482 -17.48 43.47 -12.24
N GLU A 483 -16.34 44.11 -12.00
CA GLU A 483 -15.09 43.89 -12.74
C GLU A 483 -14.58 42.45 -12.59
N VAL A 484 -14.66 41.88 -11.39
CA VAL A 484 -14.26 40.49 -11.10
C VAL A 484 -15.25 39.52 -11.72
N ALA A 485 -16.55 39.83 -11.68
CA ALA A 485 -17.58 39.05 -12.35
C ALA A 485 -17.39 39.04 -13.89
N ALA A 486 -16.98 40.16 -14.49
CA ALA A 486 -16.67 40.22 -15.92
C ALA A 486 -15.46 39.35 -16.30
N VAL A 487 -14.36 39.40 -15.53
CA VAL A 487 -13.17 38.54 -15.77
C VAL A 487 -13.52 37.04 -15.67
N LEU A 488 -14.43 36.67 -14.77
CA LEU A 488 -14.93 35.29 -14.68
C LEU A 488 -15.76 34.89 -15.92
N ALA A 489 -16.58 35.80 -16.47
CA ALA A 489 -17.39 35.55 -17.66
C ALA A 489 -16.56 35.49 -18.96
N GLU A 490 -15.54 36.33 -19.11
CA GLU A 490 -14.64 36.33 -20.29
C GLU A 490 -13.73 35.08 -20.36
N SER A 491 -13.59 34.33 -19.27
CA SER A 491 -12.65 33.21 -19.15
C SER A 491 -13.03 31.93 -19.91
N GLY A 492 -14.08 31.97 -20.76
CA GLY A 492 -14.26 30.97 -21.83
C GLY A 492 -14.70 29.57 -21.40
N LEU A 493 -15.23 29.40 -20.18
CA LEU A 493 -15.92 28.15 -19.80
C LEU A 493 -17.21 28.00 -20.62
N VAL A 494 -17.16 27.17 -21.68
CA VAL A 494 -18.34 26.80 -22.47
C VAL A 494 -19.20 25.83 -21.65
N ILE A 495 -20.00 26.39 -20.74
CA ILE A 495 -20.92 25.64 -19.89
C ILE A 495 -22.04 25.05 -20.75
N VAL A 496 -22.12 23.72 -20.79
CA VAL A 496 -23.24 22.98 -21.37
C VAL A 496 -24.39 22.98 -20.34
N PRO A 497 -25.66 23.21 -20.73
CA PRO A 497 -26.77 23.27 -19.78
C PRO A 497 -26.94 21.98 -18.97
N ASP A 498 -27.29 22.12 -17.70
CA ASP A 498 -27.59 20.99 -16.80
C ASP A 498 -28.83 20.19 -17.25
N ALA A 499 -28.74 18.86 -17.17
CA ALA A 499 -29.84 17.92 -17.46
C ALA A 499 -30.90 17.93 -16.34
N SER A 500 -32.18 17.86 -16.72
CA SER A 500 -33.29 17.70 -15.76
C SER A 500 -33.33 16.27 -15.17
N PRO A 501 -33.96 16.06 -14.00
CA PRO A 501 -34.06 14.73 -13.36
C PRO A 501 -34.66 13.64 -14.25
N GLU A 502 -35.53 14.00 -15.19
CA GLU A 502 -36.20 13.10 -16.14
C GLU A 502 -35.31 12.70 -17.33
N GLN A 503 -34.24 13.48 -17.61
CA GLN A 503 -33.23 13.18 -18.62
C GLN A 503 -32.08 12.31 -18.08
N LEU A 504 -31.98 12.17 -16.76
CA LEU A 504 -30.95 11.39 -16.08
C LEU A 504 -31.35 9.91 -15.96
N PRO A 505 -30.41 8.95 -16.08
CA PRO A 505 -30.70 7.56 -15.75
C PRO A 505 -31.12 7.44 -14.26
N PRO A 506 -32.07 6.53 -13.91
CA PRO A 506 -32.62 6.45 -12.56
C PRO A 506 -31.60 6.31 -11.43
N LEU A 507 -30.47 5.64 -11.72
CA LEU A 507 -29.34 5.48 -10.80
C LEU A 507 -28.61 6.80 -10.48
N LEU A 508 -28.60 7.77 -11.39
CA LEU A 508 -28.03 9.10 -11.14
C LEU A 508 -29.07 10.06 -10.56
N ALA A 509 -30.34 9.94 -10.97
CA ALA A 509 -31.45 10.77 -10.46
C ALA A 509 -31.84 10.42 -9.00
N SER A 510 -31.91 9.13 -8.66
CA SER A 510 -32.29 8.66 -7.31
C SER A 510 -31.54 7.37 -6.91
N PRO A 511 -30.22 7.45 -6.68
CA PRO A 511 -29.41 6.28 -6.33
C PRO A 511 -29.84 5.57 -5.04
N PRO A 512 -29.63 4.24 -4.94
CA PRO A 512 -30.11 3.42 -3.83
C PRO A 512 -29.44 3.73 -2.48
N TRP A 513 -28.32 4.46 -2.45
CA TRP A 513 -27.70 4.90 -1.19
C TRP A 513 -28.39 6.09 -0.54
N LEU A 514 -29.18 6.88 -1.28
CA LEU A 514 -30.03 7.93 -0.70
C LEU A 514 -31.26 7.32 -0.02
N ASN A 515 -31.88 6.35 -0.69
CA ASN A 515 -33.15 5.73 -0.28
C ASN A 515 -32.99 4.22 -0.03
N ARG A 516 -32.07 3.85 0.88
CA ARG A 516 -31.69 2.45 1.12
C ARG A 516 -32.90 1.58 1.50
N LYS A 517 -33.28 0.67 0.60
CA LYS A 517 -34.41 -0.25 0.78
C LYS A 517 -34.24 -1.09 2.06
N LYS A 518 -35.34 -1.31 2.78
CA LYS A 518 -35.34 -2.17 3.99
C LYS A 518 -35.09 -3.62 3.59
N PRO A 519 -34.22 -4.37 4.28
CA PRO A 519 -33.98 -5.78 3.97
C PRO A 519 -35.27 -6.59 4.20
N VAL A 520 -35.61 -7.45 3.23
CA VAL A 520 -36.77 -8.34 3.34
C VAL A 520 -36.54 -9.37 4.45
N LYS A 521 -37.62 -9.78 5.14
CA LYS A 521 -37.52 -10.77 6.22
C LYS A 521 -37.06 -12.12 5.67
N PRO A 522 -35.91 -12.67 6.12
CA PRO A 522 -35.37 -13.90 5.55
C PRO A 522 -36.22 -15.12 5.90
N VAL A 523 -36.42 -16.00 4.92
CA VAL A 523 -36.84 -17.39 5.16
C VAL A 523 -35.67 -18.14 5.80
N VAL A 524 -35.94 -18.88 6.87
CA VAL A 524 -34.97 -19.72 7.58
C VAL A 524 -35.43 -21.17 7.48
N LEU A 525 -34.56 -22.04 7.00
CA LEU A 525 -34.79 -23.48 6.91
C LEU A 525 -33.92 -24.21 7.95
N THR A 526 -34.40 -25.36 8.41
CA THR A 526 -33.62 -26.33 9.19
C THR A 526 -33.46 -27.61 8.37
N ASP A 527 -32.52 -28.47 8.79
CA ASP A 527 -32.45 -29.87 8.35
C ASP A 527 -32.21 -30.09 6.83
N LEU A 528 -31.56 -29.12 6.18
CA LEU A 528 -31.05 -29.26 4.81
C LEU A 528 -29.90 -30.30 4.74
N PRO A 529 -29.78 -31.06 3.63
CA PRO A 529 -28.76 -32.09 3.49
C PRO A 529 -27.33 -31.50 3.48
N VAL A 530 -26.41 -32.19 4.16
CA VAL A 530 -24.98 -31.88 4.14
C VAL A 530 -24.35 -32.52 2.90
N PRO A 531 -23.74 -31.76 1.97
CA PRO A 531 -23.09 -32.34 0.80
C PRO A 531 -21.84 -33.15 1.17
N ALA A 532 -21.53 -34.17 0.37
CA ALA A 532 -20.29 -34.93 0.52
C ALA A 532 -19.06 -34.04 0.26
N PRO A 533 -17.94 -34.24 0.99
CA PRO A 533 -16.69 -33.53 0.75
C PRO A 533 -16.07 -33.95 -0.59
N GLY A 534 -15.46 -33.00 -1.29
CA GLY A 534 -14.80 -33.22 -2.58
C GLY A 534 -13.36 -32.71 -2.61
N VAL A 535 -12.61 -33.17 -3.62
CA VAL A 535 -11.28 -32.64 -3.97
C VAL A 535 -11.23 -32.43 -5.49
N SER A 536 -10.71 -31.29 -5.93
CA SER A 536 -10.54 -30.94 -7.35
C SER A 536 -9.15 -30.36 -7.59
N TRP A 537 -8.39 -30.95 -8.50
CA TRP A 537 -7.04 -30.55 -8.87
C TRP A 537 -7.03 -30.01 -10.31
N LEU A 538 -6.21 -28.99 -10.56
CA LEU A 538 -5.92 -28.52 -11.91
C LEU A 538 -4.93 -29.48 -12.61
N PRO A 539 -4.86 -29.51 -13.95
CA PRO A 539 -3.97 -30.43 -14.67
C PRO A 539 -2.50 -30.25 -14.26
N GLY A 540 -1.86 -31.31 -13.75
CA GLY A 540 -0.46 -31.31 -13.31
C GLY A 540 -0.16 -30.62 -11.97
N GLU A 541 -1.11 -29.87 -11.41
CA GLU A 541 -0.95 -29.13 -10.15
C GLU A 541 -0.65 -30.06 -8.96
N ARG A 542 -1.28 -31.23 -8.90
CA ARG A 542 -1.04 -32.17 -7.80
C ARG A 542 0.38 -32.71 -7.81
N GLU A 543 0.93 -32.96 -9.00
CA GLU A 543 2.27 -33.47 -9.21
C GLU A 543 3.32 -32.36 -8.93
N GLU A 544 3.06 -31.11 -9.35
CA GLU A 544 3.83 -29.93 -8.94
C GLU A 544 3.88 -29.82 -7.39
N TRP A 545 2.72 -29.92 -6.73
CA TRP A 545 2.62 -29.76 -5.29
C TRP A 545 3.29 -30.89 -4.51
N LEU A 546 3.36 -32.11 -5.06
CA LEU A 546 4.12 -33.22 -4.46
C LEU A 546 5.64 -33.00 -4.51
N GLU A 547 6.14 -32.24 -5.49
CA GLU A 547 7.56 -31.87 -5.54
C GLU A 547 7.88 -30.56 -4.79
N ALA A 548 6.88 -29.73 -4.51
CA ALA A 548 7.03 -28.53 -3.71
C ALA A 548 7.75 -28.81 -2.38
N GLY A 549 8.74 -27.99 -2.05
CA GLY A 549 9.60 -28.17 -0.88
C GLY A 549 10.70 -29.24 -1.03
N ALA A 550 11.09 -29.64 -2.24
CA ALA A 550 12.18 -30.59 -2.49
C ALA A 550 13.47 -30.30 -1.69
N ALA A 551 13.93 -29.04 -1.64
CA ALA A 551 15.15 -28.67 -0.92
C ALA A 551 15.10 -28.94 0.60
N TRP A 552 13.91 -29.02 1.21
CA TRP A 552 13.75 -29.38 2.62
C TRP A 552 13.90 -30.90 2.84
N ARG A 553 13.67 -31.73 1.80
CA ARG A 553 13.82 -33.19 1.85
C ARG A 553 15.30 -33.65 1.85
N ASP A 554 16.22 -32.81 1.36
CA ASP A 554 17.67 -33.10 1.35
C ASP A 554 18.37 -32.81 2.70
N GLY A 555 17.66 -32.24 3.68
CA GLY A 555 18.19 -31.96 5.02
C GLY A 555 18.53 -33.22 5.81
N HIS A 556 19.63 -33.21 6.57
CA HIS A 556 20.14 -34.36 7.34
C HIS A 556 19.32 -34.77 8.59
N GLN A 557 17.99 -34.64 8.56
CA GLN A 557 17.11 -34.95 9.70
C GLN A 557 16.53 -36.37 9.62
N ASP A 558 16.74 -37.19 10.66
CA ASP A 558 16.08 -38.50 10.79
C ASP A 558 14.64 -38.34 11.29
N TRP A 559 13.67 -38.66 10.43
CA TRP A 559 12.24 -38.60 10.76
C TRP A 559 11.87 -39.45 11.98
N ARG A 560 12.61 -40.52 12.30
CA ARG A 560 12.33 -41.34 13.50
C ARG A 560 12.65 -40.60 14.79
N ARG A 561 13.69 -39.75 14.77
CA ARG A 561 14.00 -38.84 15.87
C ARG A 561 12.91 -37.78 16.00
N LEU A 562 12.50 -37.16 14.89
CA LEU A 562 11.43 -36.17 14.88
C LEU A 562 10.12 -36.76 15.45
N LEU A 563 9.70 -37.95 15.00
CA LEU A 563 8.51 -38.64 15.51
C LEU A 563 8.57 -38.82 17.03
N LYS A 564 9.70 -39.32 17.55
CA LYS A 564 9.91 -39.51 18.99
C LYS A 564 9.94 -38.20 19.80
N ASP A 565 10.43 -37.11 19.22
CA ASP A 565 10.40 -35.79 19.85
C ASP A 565 9.02 -35.11 19.70
N TYR A 566 8.18 -35.50 18.71
CA TYR A 566 6.77 -35.10 18.59
C TYR A 566 5.92 -35.80 19.66
N GLU A 567 5.97 -37.14 19.71
CA GLU A 567 5.29 -37.98 20.73
C GLU A 567 5.59 -37.53 22.16
N ALA A 568 6.80 -37.01 22.38
CA ALA A 568 7.27 -36.56 23.69
C ALA A 568 7.24 -35.03 23.89
N GLY A 569 6.55 -34.28 23.02
CA GLY A 569 6.23 -32.86 23.20
C GLY A 569 7.42 -31.88 23.11
N ARG A 570 8.51 -32.25 22.44
CA ARG A 570 9.77 -31.47 22.35
C ARG A 570 10.21 -31.06 20.94
N ILE A 571 9.49 -31.46 19.89
CA ILE A 571 9.87 -31.22 18.49
C ILE A 571 10.08 -29.73 18.12
N GLY A 572 9.53 -28.79 18.89
CA GLY A 572 9.77 -27.36 18.72
C GLY A 572 9.10 -26.79 17.48
N TYR A 573 9.89 -26.54 16.43
CA TYR A 573 9.45 -25.97 15.15
C TYR A 573 9.75 -26.89 13.94
N TYR A 574 10.09 -28.16 14.20
CA TYR A 574 10.36 -29.18 13.18
C TYR A 574 9.14 -30.08 12.91
N ASP A 575 7.94 -29.66 13.31
CA ASP A 575 6.71 -30.46 13.18
C ASP A 575 6.26 -30.60 11.73
N ASN A 576 6.41 -29.55 10.89
CA ASN A 576 6.20 -29.68 9.45
C ASN A 576 7.23 -30.65 8.80
N ASP A 577 8.49 -30.63 9.23
CA ASP A 577 9.54 -31.50 8.68
C ASP A 577 9.23 -32.99 8.93
N LEU A 578 8.60 -33.32 10.06
CA LEU A 578 8.13 -34.68 10.33
C LEU A 578 7.11 -35.17 9.30
N PHE A 579 6.11 -34.35 8.95
CA PHE A 579 5.08 -34.72 7.97
C PHE A 579 5.58 -34.69 6.51
N LEU A 580 6.69 -34.01 6.23
CA LEU A 580 7.41 -34.12 4.96
C LEU A 580 8.24 -35.41 4.87
N LEU A 581 9.04 -35.72 5.91
CA LEU A 581 10.08 -36.74 5.84
C LEU A 581 9.63 -38.16 6.23
N ALA A 582 8.62 -38.31 7.10
CA ALA A 582 8.18 -39.63 7.56
C ALA A 582 7.31 -40.36 6.52
N PRO A 583 7.28 -41.71 6.52
CA PRO A 583 6.30 -42.51 5.78
C PRO A 583 4.85 -42.20 6.17
N ASP A 584 3.92 -42.32 5.22
CA ASP A 584 2.49 -42.00 5.42
C ASP A 584 1.89 -42.74 6.63
N ASP A 585 2.11 -44.05 6.73
CA ASP A 585 1.59 -44.90 7.80
C ASP A 585 2.07 -44.49 9.19
N ALA A 586 3.30 -43.97 9.28
CA ALA A 586 3.89 -43.52 10.54
C ALA A 586 3.27 -42.22 11.09
N VAL A 587 2.73 -41.33 10.24
CA VAL A 587 2.28 -39.99 10.67
C VAL A 587 0.84 -39.62 10.31
N ARG A 588 0.17 -40.31 9.37
CA ARG A 588 -1.19 -39.96 8.91
C ARG A 588 -2.21 -39.88 10.05
N HIS A 589 -2.06 -40.72 11.07
CA HIS A 589 -2.94 -40.73 12.25
C HIS A 589 -2.78 -39.49 13.16
N LEU A 590 -1.64 -38.79 13.09
CA LEU A 590 -1.37 -37.57 13.87
C LEU A 590 -2.02 -36.31 13.29
N LEU A 591 -2.35 -36.31 11.99
CA LEU A 591 -2.91 -35.14 11.27
C LEU A 591 -4.22 -34.61 11.89
N ALA A 592 -5.02 -35.48 12.50
CA ALA A 592 -6.29 -35.10 13.12
C ALA A 592 -6.11 -34.08 14.26
N ASP A 593 -5.04 -34.22 15.05
CA ASP A 593 -4.78 -33.43 16.25
C ASP A 593 -3.57 -32.48 16.11
N TRP A 594 -2.86 -32.55 14.97
CA TRP A 594 -1.78 -31.61 14.66
C TRP A 594 -2.26 -30.15 14.53
N GLU A 595 -1.50 -29.25 15.15
CA GLU A 595 -1.65 -27.79 15.06
C GLU A 595 -0.35 -27.18 14.51
N PRO A 596 -0.24 -26.90 13.19
CA PRO A 596 1.00 -26.37 12.61
C PRO A 596 1.27 -24.93 13.11
N ARG A 597 2.35 -24.73 13.88
CA ARG A 597 2.66 -23.43 14.52
C ARG A 597 3.67 -22.58 13.76
N TYR A 598 4.45 -23.17 12.88
CA TYR A 598 5.43 -22.48 12.06
C TYR A 598 4.81 -22.07 10.71
N SER A 599 5.05 -20.83 10.23
CA SER A 599 4.42 -20.29 9.00
C SER A 599 5.41 -20.01 7.86
N TYR A 600 6.70 -20.18 8.10
CA TYR A 600 7.72 -20.02 7.05
C TYR A 600 7.65 -21.22 6.10
N GLY A 601 7.87 -21.00 4.80
CA GLY A 601 7.83 -22.07 3.78
C GLY A 601 6.45 -22.73 3.56
N VAL A 602 5.36 -22.23 4.14
CA VAL A 602 4.04 -22.91 4.09
C VAL A 602 3.43 -23.00 2.69
N GLU A 603 3.78 -22.09 1.77
CA GLU A 603 3.42 -22.27 0.35
C GLU A 603 4.15 -23.45 -0.31
N GLU A 604 5.24 -23.96 0.25
CA GLU A 604 5.94 -25.16 -0.23
C GLU A 604 5.47 -26.40 0.54
N TRP A 605 5.70 -26.45 1.85
CA TRP A 605 5.39 -27.65 2.65
C TRP A 605 3.89 -27.89 2.81
N GLY A 606 3.08 -26.83 2.83
CA GLY A 606 1.63 -26.94 2.94
C GLY A 606 0.97 -27.45 1.65
N ARG A 607 1.53 -27.09 0.48
CA ARG A 607 1.13 -27.68 -0.81
C ARG A 607 1.47 -29.18 -0.85
N ASN A 608 2.67 -29.56 -0.41
CA ASN A 608 3.10 -30.95 -0.34
C ASN A 608 2.16 -31.80 0.54
N ILE A 609 1.91 -31.35 1.77
CA ILE A 609 1.01 -32.03 2.72
C ILE A 609 -0.43 -32.11 2.18
N ALA A 610 -0.93 -31.08 1.49
CA ALA A 610 -2.24 -31.11 0.83
C ALA A 610 -2.32 -32.16 -0.29
N ALA A 611 -1.32 -32.22 -1.19
CA ALA A 611 -1.29 -33.15 -2.32
C ALA A 611 -1.03 -34.61 -1.91
N ARG A 612 -0.29 -34.81 -0.83
CA ARG A 612 0.06 -36.10 -0.23
C ARG A 612 -1.08 -36.73 0.57
N PHE A 613 -1.61 -36.00 1.55
CA PHE A 613 -2.59 -36.55 2.51
C PHE A 613 -4.05 -36.23 2.15
N GLY A 614 -4.30 -35.26 1.27
CA GLY A 614 -5.65 -34.95 0.80
C GLY A 614 -6.58 -34.46 1.91
N LEU A 615 -7.80 -35.01 1.98
CA LEU A 615 -8.81 -34.61 2.96
C LEU A 615 -8.35 -34.74 4.42
N ASP A 616 -7.43 -35.68 4.71
CA ASP A 616 -6.91 -35.90 6.07
C ASP A 616 -6.13 -34.67 6.59
N ALA A 617 -5.50 -33.90 5.71
CA ALA A 617 -4.76 -32.69 6.07
C ALA A 617 -5.64 -31.44 6.26
N VAL A 618 -6.87 -31.44 5.73
CA VAL A 618 -7.73 -30.23 5.68
C VAL A 618 -7.93 -29.60 7.06
N ARG A 619 -8.08 -30.41 8.12
CA ARG A 619 -8.26 -29.92 9.49
C ARG A 619 -7.02 -29.17 10.01
N ALA A 620 -5.82 -29.71 9.79
CA ALA A 620 -4.57 -29.09 10.22
C ALA A 620 -4.26 -27.83 9.40
N LEU A 621 -4.44 -27.88 8.07
CA LEU A 621 -4.25 -26.74 7.18
C LEU A 621 -5.24 -25.61 7.50
N LEU A 622 -6.52 -25.92 7.74
CA LEU A 622 -7.53 -24.92 8.08
C LEU A 622 -7.24 -24.25 9.43
N ARG A 623 -6.82 -25.00 10.47
CA ARG A 623 -6.34 -24.41 11.75
C ARG A 623 -5.23 -23.38 11.49
N HIS A 624 -4.19 -23.78 10.76
CA HIS A 624 -3.03 -22.93 10.48
C HIS A 624 -3.40 -21.65 9.71
N VAL A 625 -4.20 -21.82 8.65
CA VAL A 625 -4.71 -20.75 7.80
C VAL A 625 -5.62 -19.76 8.57
N GLN A 626 -6.32 -20.22 9.62
CA GLN A 626 -7.12 -19.35 10.49
C GLN A 626 -6.27 -18.49 11.43
N SER A 627 -5.12 -18.98 11.91
CA SER A 627 -4.13 -18.14 12.63
C SER A 627 -3.35 -17.21 11.70
N ALA A 628 -2.94 -17.67 10.52
CA ALA A 628 -2.08 -16.92 9.60
C ALA A 628 -2.75 -16.70 8.21
N PRO A 629 -3.82 -15.89 8.10
CA PRO A 629 -4.60 -15.77 6.85
C PRO A 629 -3.95 -14.95 5.73
N ALA A 630 -2.71 -14.47 5.89
CA ALA A 630 -1.98 -13.73 4.86
C ALA A 630 -1.04 -14.68 4.10
N GLY A 631 -1.17 -14.75 2.77
CA GLY A 631 -0.38 -15.63 1.90
C GLY A 631 -0.85 -17.09 1.87
N THR A 632 -1.10 -17.70 3.02
CA THR A 632 -1.23 -19.17 3.20
C THR A 632 -2.36 -19.88 2.46
N GLY A 633 -3.44 -19.18 2.10
CA GLY A 633 -4.70 -19.79 1.66
C GLY A 633 -4.69 -20.63 0.37
N VAL A 634 -3.60 -20.62 -0.39
CA VAL A 634 -3.41 -21.50 -1.57
C VAL A 634 -3.67 -22.97 -1.22
N VAL A 635 -3.21 -23.42 -0.05
CA VAL A 635 -3.25 -24.83 0.39
C VAL A 635 -4.67 -25.38 0.60
N LEU A 636 -5.69 -24.51 0.61
CA LEU A 636 -7.10 -24.91 0.74
C LEU A 636 -7.87 -24.93 -0.59
N LEU A 637 -7.29 -24.40 -1.68
CA LEU A 637 -7.97 -24.32 -2.98
C LEU A 637 -8.47 -25.68 -3.53
N PRO A 638 -7.76 -26.82 -3.37
CA PRO A 638 -8.25 -28.09 -3.90
C PRO A 638 -9.47 -28.66 -3.19
N PHE A 639 -9.79 -28.20 -1.98
CA PHE A 639 -10.70 -28.91 -1.07
C PHE A 639 -12.10 -28.29 -1.01
N ALA A 640 -13.14 -29.12 -1.16
CA ALA A 640 -14.54 -28.75 -1.11
C ALA A 640 -15.23 -29.40 0.10
N THR A 641 -15.02 -28.85 1.30
CA THR A 641 -15.74 -29.23 2.53
C THR A 641 -16.61 -28.07 3.03
N VAL A 642 -17.50 -28.32 4.00
CA VAL A 642 -18.38 -27.28 4.58
C VAL A 642 -17.57 -26.21 5.31
N GLU A 643 -16.50 -26.62 5.99
CA GLU A 643 -15.61 -25.74 6.74
C GLU A 643 -14.77 -24.85 5.80
N VAL A 644 -14.23 -25.44 4.73
CA VAL A 644 -13.51 -24.67 3.69
C VAL A 644 -14.46 -23.74 2.96
N ALA A 645 -15.67 -24.18 2.58
CA ALA A 645 -16.69 -23.34 1.95
C ALA A 645 -17.06 -22.14 2.84
N ALA A 646 -17.29 -22.36 4.13
CA ALA A 646 -17.57 -21.30 5.09
C ALA A 646 -16.39 -20.32 5.24
N GLN A 647 -15.14 -20.83 5.22
CA GLN A 647 -13.95 -20.00 5.30
C GLN A 647 -13.72 -19.17 4.03
N MET A 648 -13.94 -19.76 2.86
CA MET A 648 -13.82 -19.10 1.55
C MET A 648 -14.91 -18.04 1.34
N ALA A 649 -16.15 -18.28 1.80
CA ALA A 649 -17.21 -17.28 1.79
C ALA A 649 -16.93 -16.12 2.77
N ASP A 650 -16.38 -16.39 3.96
CA ASP A 650 -15.92 -15.35 4.89
C ASP A 650 -14.75 -14.53 4.33
N TRP A 651 -13.84 -15.17 3.61
CA TRP A 651 -12.76 -14.48 2.90
C TRP A 651 -13.26 -13.66 1.72
N PHE A 652 -14.20 -14.17 0.94
CA PHE A 652 -14.89 -13.43 -0.13
C PHE A 652 -15.58 -12.16 0.40
N ALA A 653 -16.20 -12.25 1.58
CA ALA A 653 -16.85 -11.12 2.24
C ALA A 653 -15.88 -10.10 2.88
N ARG A 654 -14.57 -10.39 2.94
CA ARG A 654 -13.53 -9.51 3.53
C ARG A 654 -12.72 -8.76 2.47
N THR A 655 -12.13 -7.64 2.85
CA THR A 655 -11.31 -6.80 1.95
C THR A 655 -9.85 -6.76 2.37
N LYS A 656 -8.95 -7.38 1.60
CA LYS A 656 -7.55 -6.95 1.32
C LYS A 656 -6.73 -8.03 0.59
N GLN A 657 -6.64 -9.23 1.15
CA GLN A 657 -5.75 -10.32 0.69
C GLN A 657 -6.47 -11.67 0.60
N PRO A 658 -7.17 -12.19 1.63
CA PRO A 658 -7.74 -13.54 1.59
C PRO A 658 -8.85 -13.71 0.53
N ARG A 659 -9.49 -12.62 0.10
CA ARG A 659 -10.58 -12.63 -0.88
C ARG A 659 -10.18 -13.26 -2.23
N ARG A 660 -8.91 -13.18 -2.65
CA ARG A 660 -8.48 -13.81 -3.91
C ARG A 660 -8.78 -15.30 -3.91
N TRP A 661 -8.45 -15.98 -2.81
CA TRP A 661 -8.71 -17.40 -2.59
C TRP A 661 -10.21 -17.71 -2.57
N GLY A 662 -11.02 -16.82 -1.98
CA GLY A 662 -12.48 -16.94 -2.01
C GLY A 662 -13.05 -16.91 -3.43
N ILE A 663 -12.59 -15.97 -4.28
CA ILE A 663 -13.02 -15.88 -5.69
C ILE A 663 -12.54 -17.11 -6.48
N GLU A 664 -11.26 -17.45 -6.35
CA GLU A 664 -10.62 -18.56 -7.05
C GLU A 664 -11.25 -19.92 -6.69
N TRP A 665 -11.53 -20.15 -5.41
CA TRP A 665 -12.24 -21.35 -4.94
C TRP A 665 -13.69 -21.42 -5.48
N LEU A 666 -14.42 -20.30 -5.53
CA LEU A 666 -15.76 -20.25 -6.12
C LEU A 666 -15.73 -20.55 -7.63
N ALA A 667 -14.74 -20.03 -8.36
CA ALA A 667 -14.54 -20.30 -9.78
C ALA A 667 -14.11 -21.77 -10.05
N ARG A 668 -13.33 -22.36 -9.14
CA ARG A 668 -12.80 -23.74 -9.22
C ARG A 668 -13.84 -24.81 -8.87
N HIS A 669 -14.73 -24.55 -7.92
CA HIS A 669 -15.70 -25.53 -7.41
C HIS A 669 -17.17 -25.28 -7.79
N ARG A 670 -17.48 -24.11 -8.38
CA ARG A 670 -18.73 -23.82 -9.11
C ARG A 670 -20.03 -24.39 -8.48
N GLU A 671 -20.60 -25.44 -9.07
CA GLU A 671 -21.86 -26.07 -8.66
C GLU A 671 -21.72 -26.79 -7.31
N GLN A 672 -20.54 -27.34 -6.99
CA GLN A 672 -20.25 -27.94 -5.68
C GLN A 672 -20.09 -26.87 -4.60
N ALA A 673 -19.51 -25.71 -4.94
CA ALA A 673 -19.47 -24.55 -4.04
C ALA A 673 -20.89 -24.05 -3.71
N ALA A 674 -21.79 -24.00 -4.69
CA ALA A 674 -23.19 -23.66 -4.45
C ALA A 674 -23.86 -24.63 -3.47
N ARG A 675 -23.72 -25.95 -3.67
CA ARG A 675 -24.27 -26.98 -2.77
C ARG A 675 -23.76 -26.84 -1.33
N LEU A 676 -22.48 -26.56 -1.13
CA LEU A 676 -21.88 -26.38 0.20
C LEU A 676 -22.33 -25.08 0.90
N LEU A 677 -22.72 -24.04 0.15
CA LEU A 677 -23.09 -22.73 0.69
C LEU A 677 -24.60 -22.55 0.94
N ILE A 678 -25.46 -23.27 0.22
CA ILE A 678 -26.93 -23.22 0.38
C ILE A 678 -27.39 -23.46 1.83
N PRO A 679 -26.90 -24.48 2.57
CA PRO A 679 -27.29 -24.67 3.98
C PRO A 679 -26.95 -23.48 4.89
N ALA A 680 -25.82 -22.80 4.64
CA ALA A 680 -25.43 -21.60 5.38
C ALA A 680 -26.30 -20.39 5.00
N ALA A 681 -26.60 -20.22 3.71
CA ALA A 681 -27.43 -19.12 3.21
C ALA A 681 -28.91 -19.25 3.63
N ALA A 682 -29.46 -20.45 3.70
CA ALA A 682 -30.83 -20.69 4.15
C ALA A 682 -30.95 -20.77 5.70
N GLY A 683 -29.84 -20.90 6.42
CA GLY A 683 -29.81 -21.07 7.87
C GLY A 683 -30.11 -19.80 8.70
N LYS A 684 -29.74 -19.83 9.99
CA LYS A 684 -30.02 -18.74 10.95
C LYS A 684 -29.34 -17.42 10.55
N THR A 685 -30.02 -16.30 10.83
CA THR A 685 -29.49 -14.95 10.56
C THR A 685 -28.18 -14.67 11.29
N GLY A 686 -27.12 -14.39 10.55
CA GLY A 686 -25.79 -14.12 11.10
C GLY A 686 -24.76 -13.80 10.03
N VAL A 687 -23.48 -13.73 10.44
CA VAL A 687 -22.35 -13.50 9.51
C VAL A 687 -22.18 -14.66 8.51
N PRO A 688 -22.19 -15.96 8.90
CA PRO A 688 -22.04 -17.05 7.93
C PRO A 688 -23.10 -17.02 6.83
N ARG A 689 -24.37 -16.77 7.19
CA ARG A 689 -25.46 -16.59 6.23
C ARG A 689 -25.19 -15.46 5.25
N ARG A 690 -24.87 -14.25 5.74
CA ARG A 690 -24.58 -13.09 4.86
C ARG A 690 -23.43 -13.37 3.89
N ASN A 691 -22.39 -14.05 4.36
CA ASN A 691 -21.22 -14.39 3.57
C ASN A 691 -21.57 -15.42 2.48
N ALA A 692 -22.33 -16.46 2.84
CA ALA A 692 -22.83 -17.46 1.89
C ALA A 692 -23.80 -16.86 0.86
N GLU A 693 -24.73 -15.98 1.28
CA GLU A 693 -25.62 -15.25 0.37
C GLU A 693 -24.84 -14.38 -0.64
N ALA A 694 -23.75 -13.74 -0.22
CA ALA A 694 -22.91 -12.95 -1.12
C ALA A 694 -22.15 -13.84 -2.13
N ALA A 695 -21.60 -14.96 -1.68
CA ALA A 695 -20.91 -15.93 -2.53
C ALA A 695 -21.88 -16.63 -3.52
N LEU A 696 -23.12 -16.94 -3.11
CA LEU A 696 -24.15 -17.50 -4.00
C LEU A 696 -24.60 -16.51 -5.07
N ARG A 697 -24.78 -15.22 -4.74
CA ARG A 697 -25.04 -14.17 -5.75
C ARG A 697 -23.89 -14.06 -6.76
N HIS A 698 -22.64 -14.19 -6.32
CA HIS A 698 -21.48 -14.18 -7.21
C HIS A 698 -21.42 -15.41 -8.12
N LEU A 699 -21.67 -16.62 -7.57
CA LEU A 699 -21.77 -17.85 -8.36
C LEU A 699 -22.84 -17.73 -9.46
N HIS A 700 -23.99 -17.15 -9.14
CA HIS A 700 -25.07 -16.92 -10.11
C HIS A 700 -24.71 -15.84 -11.15
N ASN A 701 -24.39 -14.62 -10.69
CA ASN A 701 -24.29 -13.44 -11.55
C ASN A 701 -22.95 -13.29 -12.29
N ASN A 702 -21.89 -13.99 -11.84
CA ASN A 702 -20.54 -13.83 -12.40
C ASN A 702 -19.89 -15.14 -12.84
N VAL A 703 -20.17 -16.27 -12.19
CA VAL A 703 -19.58 -17.59 -12.53
C VAL A 703 -20.49 -18.42 -13.46
N GLY A 704 -21.75 -17.98 -13.65
CA GLY A 704 -22.71 -18.65 -14.53
C GLY A 704 -23.22 -19.97 -13.98
N VAL A 705 -23.43 -20.07 -12.67
CA VAL A 705 -24.00 -21.24 -12.00
C VAL A 705 -25.52 -21.06 -11.84
N ASP A 706 -26.32 -22.05 -12.23
CA ASP A 706 -27.76 -22.07 -11.92
C ASP A 706 -27.99 -22.44 -10.44
N VAL A 707 -27.74 -21.46 -9.58
CA VAL A 707 -27.97 -21.54 -8.14
C VAL A 707 -29.45 -21.80 -7.80
N ALA A 708 -30.40 -21.43 -8.68
CA ALA A 708 -31.83 -21.69 -8.47
C ALA A 708 -32.23 -23.14 -8.79
N ALA A 709 -31.62 -23.79 -9.80
CA ALA A 709 -31.72 -25.24 -9.98
C ALA A 709 -31.14 -26.01 -8.78
N ILE A 710 -29.94 -25.66 -8.35
CA ILE A 710 -29.29 -26.33 -7.21
C ILE A 710 -30.06 -26.09 -5.90
N ALA A 711 -30.66 -24.92 -5.71
CA ALA A 711 -31.56 -24.66 -4.59
C ALA A 711 -32.81 -25.55 -4.60
N ARG A 712 -33.38 -25.84 -5.78
CA ARG A 712 -34.50 -26.78 -5.92
C ARG A 712 -34.08 -28.22 -5.63
N GLU A 713 -32.92 -28.67 -6.11
CA GLU A 713 -32.35 -29.98 -5.75
C GLU A 713 -32.20 -30.15 -4.23
N CYS A 714 -31.76 -29.09 -3.54
CA CYS A 714 -31.52 -29.11 -2.10
C CYS A 714 -32.78 -28.83 -1.23
N GLY A 715 -33.95 -28.56 -1.84
CA GLY A 715 -35.16 -28.18 -1.09
C GLY A 715 -35.13 -26.77 -0.47
N ALA A 716 -34.27 -25.88 -0.98
CA ALA A 716 -34.00 -24.55 -0.45
C ALA A 716 -34.55 -23.38 -1.30
N GLU A 717 -35.22 -23.66 -2.41
CA GLU A 717 -35.83 -22.71 -3.38
C GLU A 717 -36.35 -21.41 -2.73
N ALA A 718 -37.39 -21.49 -1.89
CA ALA A 718 -38.02 -20.34 -1.25
C ALA A 718 -37.10 -19.48 -0.34
N ALA A 719 -35.94 -19.99 0.07
CA ALA A 719 -34.92 -19.24 0.80
C ALA A 719 -33.86 -18.61 -0.11
N ILE A 720 -33.57 -19.23 -1.26
CA ILE A 720 -32.53 -18.79 -2.20
C ILE A 720 -33.10 -17.85 -3.27
N ASP A 721 -34.35 -18.02 -3.71
CA ASP A 721 -35.01 -17.07 -4.61
C ASP A 721 -35.03 -15.65 -4.02
N LEU A 722 -35.27 -15.54 -2.72
CA LEU A 722 -35.21 -14.28 -1.98
C LEU A 722 -33.78 -13.70 -1.87
N VAL A 723 -32.76 -14.54 -2.00
CA VAL A 723 -31.35 -14.12 -2.04
C VAL A 723 -31.03 -13.56 -3.44
N LEU A 724 -31.52 -14.22 -4.49
CA LEU A 724 -31.31 -13.84 -5.89
C LEU A 724 -32.20 -12.66 -6.33
N SER A 725 -33.37 -12.46 -5.75
CA SER A 725 -34.30 -11.36 -6.05
C SER A 725 -33.85 -9.98 -5.53
N VAL A 726 -32.60 -9.84 -5.09
CA VAL A 726 -31.99 -8.57 -4.68
C VAL A 726 -31.26 -7.99 -5.88
N ASP A 727 -31.75 -6.84 -6.37
CA ASP A 727 -31.11 -6.11 -7.47
C ASP A 727 -29.62 -5.84 -7.14
N PRO A 728 -28.68 -6.21 -8.03
CA PRO A 728 -27.26 -5.93 -7.84
C PRO A 728 -26.90 -4.48 -7.48
N VAL A 729 -27.70 -3.46 -7.87
CA VAL A 729 -27.44 -2.07 -7.48
C VAL A 729 -27.83 -1.76 -6.02
N ASP A 730 -28.75 -2.52 -5.42
CA ASP A 730 -29.09 -2.39 -3.99
C ASP A 730 -28.03 -3.00 -3.05
N VAL A 731 -27.03 -3.74 -3.59
CA VAL A 731 -25.99 -4.46 -2.83
C VAL A 731 -24.92 -3.48 -2.32
N LEU A 732 -25.31 -2.62 -1.39
CA LEU A 732 -24.48 -1.57 -0.81
C LEU A 732 -23.72 -2.04 0.44
N PRO A 733 -22.49 -1.57 0.68
CA PRO A 733 -21.70 -1.93 1.86
C PRO A 733 -22.37 -1.48 3.18
N ALA A 734 -21.91 -2.05 4.30
CA ALA A 734 -22.42 -1.70 5.64
C ALA A 734 -22.10 -0.25 6.05
N LYS A 735 -20.99 0.30 5.55
CA LYS A 735 -20.63 1.72 5.61
C LYS A 735 -20.26 2.16 4.20
N LEU A 736 -20.81 3.28 3.73
CA LEU A 736 -20.46 3.86 2.43
C LEU A 736 -19.01 4.39 2.43
N PRO A 737 -18.36 4.45 1.26
CA PRO A 737 -17.11 5.18 1.08
C PRO A 737 -17.25 6.64 1.54
N ALA A 738 -16.14 7.21 2.03
CA ALA A 738 -16.04 8.66 2.22
C ALA A 738 -15.39 9.26 0.96
N ILE A 739 -15.99 10.33 0.45
CA ILE A 739 -15.41 11.20 -0.57
C ILE A 739 -14.85 12.41 0.17
N GLY A 740 -13.55 12.68 0.05
CA GLY A 740 -12.92 13.83 0.71
C GLY A 740 -13.26 15.15 0.03
N LEU A 741 -13.14 16.26 0.77
CA LEU A 741 -13.42 17.63 0.31
C LEU A 741 -12.53 18.08 -0.88
N TRP A 742 -11.50 17.32 -1.23
CA TRP A 742 -10.68 17.52 -2.42
C TRP A 742 -11.42 17.22 -3.73
N ALA A 743 -12.52 16.46 -3.68
CA ALA A 743 -13.30 16.03 -4.85
C ALA A 743 -14.58 16.87 -5.07
N ASP A 744 -14.50 18.20 -4.86
CA ASP A 744 -15.64 19.10 -5.10
C ASP A 744 -16.02 19.12 -6.58
N THR A 745 -17.21 18.65 -6.91
CA THR A 745 -17.71 18.54 -8.28
C THR A 745 -17.94 19.87 -8.98
N ARG A 746 -17.94 20.99 -8.24
CA ARG A 746 -18.00 22.36 -8.80
C ARG A 746 -16.62 22.85 -9.30
N LEU A 747 -15.55 22.12 -8.96
CA LEU A 747 -14.18 22.35 -9.43
C LEU A 747 -13.71 21.33 -10.49
N LEU A 748 -14.59 20.43 -10.92
CA LEU A 748 -14.30 19.37 -11.90
C LEU A 748 -14.95 19.67 -13.26
N PRO A 749 -14.42 19.14 -14.38
CA PRO A 749 -15.03 19.28 -15.71
C PRO A 749 -16.47 18.76 -15.76
N GLN A 750 -17.34 19.40 -16.54
CA GLN A 750 -18.69 18.88 -16.79
C GLN A 750 -18.63 17.52 -17.51
N VAL A 751 -19.32 16.53 -16.94
CA VAL A 751 -19.60 15.24 -17.60
C VAL A 751 -20.89 15.38 -18.39
N LEU A 752 -20.90 14.97 -19.66
CA LEU A 752 -22.04 15.15 -20.55
C LEU A 752 -22.90 13.88 -20.68
N LEU A 753 -24.17 14.13 -21.02
CA LEU A 753 -25.06 13.29 -21.83
C LEU A 753 -24.29 12.49 -22.89
N SER A 754 -24.61 11.22 -23.15
CA SER A 754 -24.19 10.56 -24.40
C SER A 754 -24.73 11.27 -25.66
N ASP A 755 -25.78 12.11 -25.52
CA ASP A 755 -26.26 13.02 -26.57
C ASP A 755 -25.39 14.28 -26.78
N ARG A 756 -24.48 14.57 -25.83
CA ARG A 756 -23.60 15.75 -25.74
C ARG A 756 -24.32 17.10 -25.74
N ARG A 757 -25.62 17.15 -25.40
CA ARG A 757 -26.43 18.39 -25.34
C ARG A 757 -26.62 18.91 -23.92
N HIS A 758 -26.54 18.04 -22.93
CA HIS A 758 -26.75 18.37 -21.52
C HIS A 758 -25.59 17.84 -20.66
N ALA A 759 -25.30 18.52 -19.56
CA ALA A 759 -24.33 18.12 -18.55
C ALA A 759 -24.99 17.46 -17.33
N LEU A 760 -24.23 16.68 -16.56
CA LEU A 760 -24.62 16.29 -15.21
C LEU A 760 -24.57 17.50 -14.27
N PRO A 761 -25.67 17.83 -13.55
CA PRO A 761 -25.63 18.80 -12.46
C PRO A 761 -24.55 18.44 -11.43
N ALA A 762 -23.90 19.44 -10.82
CA ALA A 762 -22.78 19.20 -9.89
C ALA A 762 -23.16 18.28 -8.72
N ALA A 763 -24.41 18.33 -8.23
CA ALA A 763 -24.93 17.40 -7.22
C ALA A 763 -25.01 15.95 -7.75
N THR A 764 -25.46 15.77 -8.99
CA THR A 764 -25.51 14.47 -9.69
C THR A 764 -24.11 13.92 -9.98
N ALA A 765 -23.14 14.77 -10.27
CA ALA A 765 -21.75 14.35 -10.43
C ALA A 765 -21.17 13.73 -9.13
N ALA A 766 -21.67 14.10 -7.94
CA ALA A 766 -21.28 13.45 -6.68
C ALA A 766 -21.82 12.01 -6.58
N HIS A 767 -22.93 11.69 -7.26
CA HIS A 767 -23.42 10.31 -7.40
C HIS A 767 -22.50 9.47 -8.30
N LEU A 768 -21.92 10.08 -9.34
CA LEU A 768 -20.89 9.44 -10.18
C LEU A 768 -19.60 9.15 -9.38
N LEU A 769 -19.14 10.10 -8.55
CA LEU A 769 -18.03 9.86 -7.62
C LEU A 769 -18.32 8.73 -6.62
N MET A 770 -19.54 8.65 -6.07
CA MET A 770 -19.93 7.54 -5.18
C MET A 770 -19.97 6.20 -5.92
N THR A 771 -20.41 6.18 -7.19
CA THR A 771 -20.41 4.99 -8.07
C THR A 771 -18.98 4.45 -8.28
N ALA A 772 -18.00 5.35 -8.47
CA ALA A 772 -16.59 4.99 -8.54
C ALA A 772 -16.05 4.53 -7.17
N ALA A 773 -16.34 5.25 -6.09
CA ALA A 773 -15.84 4.93 -4.75
C ALA A 773 -16.39 3.61 -4.17
N LEU A 774 -17.56 3.16 -4.64
CA LEU A 774 -18.14 1.84 -4.34
C LEU A 774 -17.43 0.69 -5.09
N SER A 775 -16.83 0.99 -6.24
CA SER A 775 -16.14 0.04 -7.12
C SER A 775 -14.68 -0.16 -6.72
N LYS A 776 -14.09 -1.30 -7.10
CA LYS A 776 -12.68 -1.67 -6.87
C LYS A 776 -12.17 -2.50 -8.05
N PRO A 777 -10.84 -2.58 -8.28
CA PRO A 777 -10.26 -3.55 -9.22
C PRO A 777 -10.76 -4.97 -8.89
N GLY A 778 -11.31 -5.67 -9.89
CA GLY A 778 -11.94 -6.99 -9.72
C GLY A 778 -13.28 -7.03 -8.96
N GLU A 779 -13.84 -5.88 -8.53
CA GLU A 779 -15.16 -5.78 -7.89
C GLU A 779 -15.83 -4.45 -8.29
N LEU A 780 -16.33 -4.39 -9.52
CA LEU A 780 -17.13 -3.25 -9.99
C LEU A 780 -18.50 -3.25 -9.30
N TYR A 781 -18.95 -2.09 -8.81
CA TYR A 781 -20.33 -1.93 -8.37
C TYR A 781 -21.26 -2.00 -9.59
N ALA A 782 -22.38 -2.73 -9.48
CA ALA A 782 -23.25 -3.06 -10.61
C ALA A 782 -23.87 -1.85 -11.33
N GLY A 783 -23.91 -0.69 -10.68
CA GLY A 783 -24.33 0.56 -11.31
C GLY A 783 -23.27 1.22 -12.22
N LEU A 784 -22.00 0.82 -12.13
CA LEU A 784 -20.92 1.46 -12.90
C LEU A 784 -21.08 1.29 -14.43
N PRO A 785 -21.40 0.10 -14.97
CA PRO A 785 -21.66 -0.04 -16.40
C PRO A 785 -22.83 0.83 -16.88
N ILE A 786 -23.90 0.91 -16.07
CA ILE A 786 -25.13 1.67 -16.38
C ILE A 786 -24.82 3.17 -16.51
N VAL A 787 -24.02 3.76 -15.61
CA VAL A 787 -23.63 5.17 -15.75
C VAL A 787 -22.63 5.39 -16.88
N ARG A 788 -21.81 4.40 -17.23
CA ARG A 788 -20.84 4.53 -18.33
C ARG A 788 -21.51 4.56 -19.71
N GLU A 789 -22.74 4.06 -19.84
CA GLU A 789 -23.43 3.89 -21.13
C GLU A 789 -24.26 5.09 -21.65
N ALA A 790 -25.23 5.67 -20.94
CA ALA A 790 -25.02 6.67 -19.91
C ALA A 790 -24.50 8.02 -20.46
N LEU A 791 -23.18 8.16 -20.50
CA LEU A 791 -22.47 9.43 -20.50
C LEU A 791 -21.48 9.48 -21.67
N ASP A 792 -21.12 10.69 -22.12
CA ASP A 792 -20.10 10.86 -23.15
C ASP A 792 -18.72 10.42 -22.63
N ARG A 793 -18.16 9.39 -23.27
CA ARG A 793 -16.90 8.74 -22.86
C ARG A 793 -15.72 9.70 -22.73
N HIS A 794 -15.64 10.75 -23.54
CA HIS A 794 -14.52 11.69 -23.49
C HIS A 794 -14.66 12.68 -22.34
N SER A 795 -15.85 13.23 -22.11
CA SER A 795 -16.14 14.06 -20.93
C SER A 795 -15.96 13.29 -19.61
N LEU A 796 -16.34 12.01 -19.61
CA LEU A 796 -16.18 11.09 -18.48
C LEU A 796 -14.70 10.78 -18.18
N ALA A 797 -13.88 10.60 -19.22
CA ALA A 797 -12.43 10.44 -19.08
C ALA A 797 -11.74 11.72 -18.57
N ALA A 798 -12.12 12.89 -19.09
CA ALA A 798 -11.60 14.19 -18.63
C ALA A 798 -11.94 14.47 -17.16
N PHE A 799 -13.17 14.17 -16.74
CA PHE A 799 -13.59 14.24 -15.34
C PHE A 799 -12.80 13.27 -14.45
N ALA A 800 -12.66 12.00 -14.86
CA ALA A 800 -11.88 11.02 -14.10
C ALA A 800 -10.40 11.43 -13.95
N TRP A 801 -9.81 12.02 -14.98
CA TRP A 801 -8.45 12.57 -14.92
C TRP A 801 -8.35 13.73 -13.91
N ALA A 802 -9.29 14.67 -13.93
CA ALA A 802 -9.33 15.78 -12.97
C ALA A 802 -9.52 15.30 -11.52
N VAL A 803 -10.37 14.27 -11.29
CA VAL A 803 -10.53 13.61 -9.98
C VAL A 803 -9.20 13.00 -9.51
N PHE A 804 -8.50 12.29 -10.39
CA PHE A 804 -7.18 11.72 -10.08
C PHE A 804 -6.14 12.82 -9.75
N GLN A 805 -6.10 13.92 -10.51
CA GLN A 805 -5.21 15.06 -10.23
C GLN A 805 -5.53 15.73 -8.89
N ALA A 806 -6.82 15.94 -8.57
CA ALA A 806 -7.24 16.50 -7.29
C ALA A 806 -6.87 15.58 -6.10
N TRP A 807 -6.99 14.26 -6.28
CA TRP A 807 -6.53 13.26 -5.31
C TRP A 807 -5.00 13.31 -5.11
N GLU A 808 -4.22 13.45 -6.18
CA GLU A 808 -2.75 13.60 -6.08
C GLU A 808 -2.35 14.92 -5.41
N GLN A 809 -2.99 16.04 -5.75
CA GLN A 809 -2.79 17.35 -5.10
C GLN A 809 -3.14 17.28 -3.60
N ALA A 810 -4.21 16.57 -3.23
CA ALA A 810 -4.57 16.26 -1.84
C ALA A 810 -3.61 15.27 -1.14
N GLY A 811 -2.62 14.75 -1.87
CA GLY A 811 -1.55 13.93 -1.33
C GLY A 811 -1.78 12.43 -1.42
N ALA A 812 -2.61 11.99 -2.34
CA ALA A 812 -2.99 10.59 -2.57
C ALA A 812 -3.42 9.84 -1.29
N PRO A 813 -4.45 10.32 -0.55
CA PRO A 813 -4.94 9.65 0.65
C PRO A 813 -5.35 8.19 0.34
N SER A 814 -4.74 7.25 1.07
CA SER A 814 -4.81 5.81 0.78
C SER A 814 -6.16 5.14 1.03
N LYS A 815 -7.09 5.84 1.70
CA LYS A 815 -8.49 5.41 1.84
C LYS A 815 -9.34 5.74 0.60
N GLU A 816 -8.87 6.67 -0.22
CA GLU A 816 -9.55 7.14 -1.43
C GLU A 816 -8.78 6.76 -2.72
N SER A 817 -7.95 5.72 -2.67
CA SER A 817 -7.21 5.22 -3.85
C SER A 817 -8.10 4.76 -5.01
N TRP A 818 -9.41 4.65 -4.80
CA TRP A 818 -10.42 4.51 -5.85
C TRP A 818 -10.31 5.62 -6.91
N ALA A 819 -9.79 6.81 -6.58
CA ALA A 819 -9.59 7.90 -7.52
C ALA A 819 -8.58 7.54 -8.64
N LEU A 820 -7.58 6.72 -8.34
CA LEU A 820 -6.69 6.15 -9.36
C LEU A 820 -7.39 5.02 -10.12
N SER A 821 -8.05 4.09 -9.41
CA SER A 821 -8.76 2.97 -10.05
C SER A 821 -9.89 3.43 -11.00
N ALA A 822 -10.53 4.57 -10.72
CA ALA A 822 -11.55 5.17 -11.57
C ALA A 822 -11.05 5.49 -12.99
N LEU A 823 -9.75 5.78 -13.17
CA LEU A 823 -9.14 5.91 -14.49
C LEU A 823 -9.25 4.61 -15.31
N GLY A 824 -9.28 3.45 -14.65
CA GLY A 824 -9.46 2.15 -15.29
C GLY A 824 -10.82 2.01 -15.97
N TRP A 825 -11.87 2.51 -15.33
CA TRP A 825 -13.26 2.25 -15.73
C TRP A 825 -13.86 3.36 -16.58
N PHE A 826 -13.39 4.60 -16.37
CA PHE A 826 -13.87 5.83 -17.01
C PHE A 826 -12.88 6.41 -18.04
N GLY A 827 -11.62 5.95 -18.05
CA GLY A 827 -10.59 6.48 -18.93
C GLY A 827 -10.68 6.06 -20.40
N ASP A 828 -9.82 6.69 -21.19
CA ASP A 828 -9.65 6.49 -22.63
C ASP A 828 -8.15 6.48 -23.02
N ASP A 829 -7.86 6.44 -24.32
CA ASP A 829 -6.48 6.48 -24.83
C ASP A 829 -5.73 7.79 -24.49
N SER A 830 -6.41 8.88 -24.13
CA SER A 830 -5.75 10.08 -23.60
C SER A 830 -5.28 9.86 -22.16
N THR A 831 -6.12 9.18 -21.35
CA THR A 831 -5.79 8.74 -19.99
C THR A 831 -4.58 7.80 -19.98
N VAL A 832 -4.54 6.82 -20.89
CA VAL A 832 -3.39 5.91 -21.07
C VAL A 832 -2.09 6.67 -21.32
N ARG A 833 -2.11 7.64 -22.24
CA ARG A 833 -0.93 8.41 -22.66
C ARG A 833 -0.45 9.37 -21.57
N ALA A 834 -1.36 9.92 -20.76
CA ALA A 834 -1.03 10.79 -19.63
C ALA A 834 -0.55 10.02 -18.38
N LEU A 835 -1.11 8.84 -18.11
CA LEU A 835 -0.76 8.01 -16.94
C LEU A 835 0.56 7.25 -17.12
N SER A 836 0.85 6.76 -18.33
CA SER A 836 2.00 5.88 -18.59
C SER A 836 3.38 6.48 -18.24
N PRO A 837 3.65 7.78 -18.43
CA PRO A 837 4.86 8.42 -17.92
C PRO A 837 4.95 8.39 -16.38
N LEU A 838 3.83 8.65 -15.68
CA LEU A 838 3.79 8.66 -14.21
C LEU A 838 4.10 7.28 -13.63
N ILE A 839 3.53 6.21 -14.20
CA ILE A 839 3.81 4.82 -13.83
C ILE A 839 5.31 4.50 -13.89
N ARG A 840 6.04 5.04 -14.88
CA ARG A 840 7.49 4.82 -15.06
C ARG A 840 8.34 5.59 -14.05
N VAL A 841 7.85 6.73 -13.53
CA VAL A 841 8.58 7.62 -12.61
C VAL A 841 8.31 7.29 -11.14
N TRP A 842 7.08 6.88 -10.79
CA TRP A 842 6.68 6.60 -9.40
C TRP A 842 7.58 5.63 -8.62
N PRO A 843 8.19 4.57 -9.20
CA PRO A 843 9.17 3.74 -8.48
C PRO A 843 10.39 4.51 -7.98
N GLY A 844 10.88 5.50 -8.75
CA GLY A 844 11.98 6.40 -8.32
C GLY A 844 11.56 7.41 -7.26
N GLN A 845 10.26 7.56 -7.02
CA GLN A 845 9.67 8.41 -5.98
C GLN A 845 9.14 7.59 -4.79
N SER A 846 9.62 6.35 -4.60
CA SER A 846 9.17 5.39 -3.56
C SER A 846 7.68 5.02 -3.59
N GLN A 847 7.00 5.22 -4.73
CA GLN A 847 5.55 5.03 -4.89
C GLN A 847 5.20 3.73 -5.63
N HIS A 848 5.91 2.64 -5.32
CA HIS A 848 5.79 1.34 -6.00
C HIS A 848 4.35 0.81 -6.05
N THR A 849 3.60 0.88 -4.95
CA THR A 849 2.19 0.47 -4.89
C THR A 849 1.31 1.23 -5.88
N ARG A 850 1.59 2.51 -6.10
CA ARG A 850 0.85 3.33 -7.06
C ARG A 850 1.23 3.00 -8.50
N ALA A 851 2.50 2.67 -8.75
CA ALA A 851 2.95 2.18 -10.04
C ALA A 851 2.29 0.84 -10.41
N VAL A 852 2.17 -0.11 -9.47
CA VAL A 852 1.42 -1.36 -9.68
C VAL A 852 -0.06 -1.08 -9.92
N ALA A 853 -0.71 -0.23 -9.11
CA ALA A 853 -2.10 0.18 -9.32
C ALA A 853 -2.34 0.89 -10.67
N GLY A 854 -1.33 1.56 -11.23
CA GLY A 854 -1.38 2.09 -12.59
C GLY A 854 -1.34 1.01 -13.68
N LEU A 855 -0.72 -0.15 -13.41
CA LEU A 855 -0.80 -1.31 -14.31
C LEU A 855 -2.17 -1.99 -14.24
N ASP A 856 -2.83 -1.99 -13.07
CA ASP A 856 -4.24 -2.38 -12.96
C ASP A 856 -5.11 -1.47 -13.84
N VAL A 857 -4.93 -0.14 -13.76
CA VAL A 857 -5.65 0.82 -14.60
C VAL A 857 -5.42 0.60 -16.11
N LEU A 858 -4.19 0.32 -16.55
CA LEU A 858 -3.94 0.03 -17.97
C LEU A 858 -4.57 -1.28 -18.43
N ALA A 859 -4.72 -2.27 -17.55
CA ALA A 859 -5.47 -3.49 -17.86
C ALA A 859 -6.99 -3.22 -17.92
N ASP A 860 -7.55 -2.51 -16.93
CA ASP A 860 -8.98 -2.18 -16.83
C ASP A 860 -9.50 -1.34 -18.03
N ILE A 861 -8.66 -0.46 -18.62
CA ILE A 861 -9.01 0.31 -19.82
C ILE A 861 -9.14 -0.58 -21.07
N GLY A 862 -8.33 -1.65 -21.17
CA GLY A 862 -8.47 -2.72 -22.17
C GLY A 862 -8.26 -2.37 -23.65
N THR A 863 -7.90 -1.13 -24.02
CA THR A 863 -7.67 -0.75 -25.43
C THR A 863 -6.33 -1.27 -25.96
N GLU A 864 -6.18 -1.42 -27.28
CA GLU A 864 -4.89 -1.76 -27.92
C GLU A 864 -3.76 -0.83 -27.45
N VAL A 865 -4.04 0.47 -27.30
CA VAL A 865 -3.07 1.45 -26.82
C VAL A 865 -2.71 1.22 -25.36
N ALA A 866 -3.68 0.89 -24.49
CA ALA A 866 -3.45 0.55 -23.09
C ALA A 866 -2.58 -0.71 -22.95
N LEU A 867 -2.91 -1.76 -23.70
CA LEU A 867 -2.19 -3.04 -23.72
C LEU A 867 -0.77 -2.90 -24.31
N SER A 868 -0.60 -2.12 -25.39
CA SER A 868 0.70 -1.82 -25.98
C SER A 868 1.58 -1.00 -25.02
N HIS A 869 1.00 -0.03 -24.30
CA HIS A 869 1.69 0.71 -23.24
C HIS A 869 2.09 -0.17 -22.04
N LEU A 870 1.20 -1.08 -21.61
CA LEU A 870 1.44 -2.06 -20.54
C LEU A 870 2.59 -3.01 -20.92
N ASN A 871 2.59 -3.53 -22.14
CA ASN A 871 3.67 -4.39 -22.64
C ASN A 871 5.01 -3.64 -22.78
N SER A 872 4.97 -2.38 -23.25
CA SER A 872 6.15 -1.49 -23.28
C SER A 872 6.75 -1.26 -21.88
N ILE A 873 5.93 -1.29 -20.81
CA ILE A 873 6.42 -1.25 -19.42
C ILE A 873 7.01 -2.61 -19.00
N ALA A 874 6.34 -3.72 -19.35
CA ALA A 874 6.80 -5.09 -19.10
C ALA A 874 8.14 -5.44 -19.79
N GLU A 875 8.50 -4.76 -20.87
CA GLU A 875 9.80 -4.90 -21.53
C GLU A 875 10.84 -3.88 -21.06
N LYS A 876 10.51 -2.57 -21.06
CA LYS A 876 11.52 -1.50 -21.07
C LYS A 876 11.83 -0.84 -19.71
N VAL A 877 11.05 -1.07 -18.65
CA VAL A 877 11.32 -0.43 -17.36
C VAL A 877 12.48 -1.12 -16.63
N SER A 878 13.42 -0.33 -16.10
CA SER A 878 14.60 -0.81 -15.37
C SER A 878 14.29 -1.33 -13.97
N PHE A 879 13.22 -0.85 -13.33
CA PHE A 879 12.84 -1.25 -11.98
C PHE A 879 12.21 -2.67 -11.95
N LYS A 880 13.00 -3.67 -11.51
CA LYS A 880 12.68 -5.11 -11.51
C LYS A 880 11.27 -5.44 -11.00
N GLY A 881 10.84 -4.87 -9.87
CA GLY A 881 9.54 -5.16 -9.27
C GLY A 881 8.34 -4.73 -10.12
N LEU A 882 8.39 -3.53 -10.74
CA LEU A 882 7.32 -3.07 -11.64
C LEU A 882 7.34 -3.82 -12.96
N LYS A 883 8.54 -4.11 -13.49
CA LYS A 883 8.70 -4.93 -14.70
C LYS A 883 8.07 -6.31 -14.50
N THR A 884 8.33 -6.98 -13.37
CA THR A 884 7.75 -8.29 -13.03
C THR A 884 6.22 -8.20 -12.92
N LYS A 885 5.66 -7.22 -12.22
CA LYS A 885 4.19 -7.05 -12.13
C LYS A 885 3.52 -6.70 -13.46
N ALA A 886 4.20 -5.99 -14.36
CA ALA A 886 3.71 -5.79 -15.72
C ALA A 886 3.78 -7.07 -16.56
N GLN A 887 4.82 -7.90 -16.39
CA GLN A 887 4.96 -9.19 -17.07
C GLN A 887 3.90 -10.21 -16.61
N GLU A 888 3.64 -10.29 -15.30
CA GLU A 888 2.54 -11.10 -14.74
C GLU A 888 1.19 -10.71 -15.37
N LYS A 889 0.89 -9.40 -15.46
CA LYS A 889 -0.37 -8.92 -16.07
C LYS A 889 -0.47 -9.19 -17.57
N VAL A 890 0.60 -8.98 -18.33
CA VAL A 890 0.59 -9.32 -19.77
C VAL A 890 0.46 -10.83 -19.98
N ALA A 891 1.05 -11.66 -19.12
CA ALA A 891 0.87 -13.11 -19.16
C ALA A 891 -0.57 -13.55 -18.80
N GLN A 892 -1.19 -12.93 -17.79
CA GLN A 892 -2.59 -13.15 -17.43
C GLN A 892 -3.52 -12.81 -18.60
N ILE A 893 -3.41 -11.60 -19.16
CA ILE A 893 -4.24 -11.14 -20.28
C ILE A 893 -4.02 -12.00 -21.53
N ALA A 894 -2.79 -12.47 -21.78
CA ALA A 894 -2.51 -13.40 -22.85
C ALA A 894 -3.23 -14.74 -22.64
N ALA A 895 -3.13 -15.33 -21.43
CA ALA A 895 -3.80 -16.58 -21.09
C ALA A 895 -5.33 -16.48 -21.16
N GLU A 896 -5.92 -15.36 -20.72
CA GLU A 896 -7.36 -15.07 -20.85
C GLU A 896 -7.82 -14.98 -22.32
N LEU A 897 -6.91 -14.64 -23.24
CA LEU A 897 -7.13 -14.61 -24.69
C LEU A 897 -6.69 -15.91 -25.40
N GLY A 898 -6.21 -16.93 -24.69
CA GLY A 898 -5.69 -18.18 -25.26
C GLY A 898 -4.34 -18.06 -25.96
N LEU A 899 -3.57 -17.01 -25.68
CA LEU A 899 -2.29 -16.67 -26.31
C LEU A 899 -1.11 -16.83 -25.35
N SER A 900 0.09 -17.10 -25.88
CA SER A 900 1.33 -16.82 -25.15
C SER A 900 1.59 -15.32 -25.08
N ARG A 901 2.38 -14.88 -24.08
CA ARG A 901 2.79 -13.47 -23.93
C ARG A 901 3.40 -12.89 -25.21
N ASP A 902 4.22 -13.65 -25.93
CA ASP A 902 4.86 -13.17 -27.15
C ASP A 902 3.86 -13.15 -28.33
N GLN A 903 2.93 -14.13 -28.44
CA GLN A 903 1.82 -14.08 -29.43
C GLN A 903 0.85 -12.90 -29.21
N LEU A 904 0.59 -12.51 -27.96
CA LEU A 904 -0.10 -11.27 -27.64
C LEU A 904 0.77 -10.05 -28.00
N SER A 905 2.08 -10.11 -27.74
CA SER A 905 3.02 -9.02 -28.02
C SER A 905 3.17 -8.72 -29.51
N ASP A 906 3.04 -9.73 -30.37
CA ASP A 906 3.06 -9.61 -31.83
C ASP A 906 1.74 -9.01 -32.35
N ARG A 907 0.60 -9.43 -31.80
CA ARG A 907 -0.74 -8.88 -32.12
C ARG A 907 -0.96 -7.45 -31.60
N LEU A 908 -0.25 -7.03 -30.54
CA LEU A 908 -0.33 -5.68 -29.96
C LEU A 908 0.56 -4.63 -30.65
N VAL A 909 1.07 -4.91 -31.85
CA VAL A 909 1.71 -3.91 -32.70
C VAL A 909 0.61 -3.01 -33.29
N PRO A 910 0.59 -1.70 -32.99
CA PRO A 910 -0.51 -0.85 -33.46
C PRO A 910 -0.45 -0.65 -34.98
N ARG A 911 -1.60 -0.74 -35.65
CA ARG A 911 -1.76 -0.35 -37.07
C ARG A 911 -1.57 1.16 -37.31
N LEU A 912 -1.57 1.98 -36.26
CA LEU A 912 -1.43 3.45 -36.28
C LEU A 912 -2.39 4.21 -37.22
N GLY A 913 -3.52 3.59 -37.59
CA GLY A 913 -4.49 4.14 -38.54
C GLY A 913 -4.12 3.97 -40.01
N LEU A 914 -3.18 3.06 -40.32
CA LEU A 914 -2.87 2.64 -41.69
C LEU A 914 -3.92 1.65 -42.21
N ASP A 915 -4.19 1.71 -43.51
CA ASP A 915 -4.94 0.69 -44.26
C ASP A 915 -4.10 -0.57 -44.55
N ASP A 916 -4.71 -1.59 -45.15
CA ASP A 916 -4.01 -2.85 -45.49
C ASP A 916 -3.00 -2.71 -46.67
N ALA A 917 -3.04 -1.58 -47.38
CA ALA A 917 -2.02 -1.16 -48.35
C ALA A 917 -0.85 -0.40 -47.68
N ALA A 918 -0.85 -0.31 -46.34
CA ALA A 918 0.14 0.40 -45.52
C ALA A 918 0.20 1.91 -45.75
N THR A 919 -0.93 2.54 -46.12
CA THR A 919 -1.05 3.99 -46.32
C THR A 919 -1.94 4.67 -45.29
N LEU A 920 -1.77 5.98 -45.11
CA LEU A 920 -2.67 6.85 -44.33
C LEU A 920 -2.86 8.17 -45.08
N VAL A 921 -4.12 8.60 -45.20
CA VAL A 921 -4.46 9.94 -45.71
C VAL A 921 -4.44 10.96 -44.57
N ILE A 922 -3.71 12.04 -44.77
CA ILE A 922 -3.64 13.23 -43.90
C ILE A 922 -4.38 14.37 -44.62
N ASP A 923 -5.41 14.94 -43.99
CA ASP A 923 -6.32 15.90 -44.64
C ASP A 923 -6.17 17.32 -44.08
N TYR A 924 -5.83 18.28 -44.96
CA TYR A 924 -5.78 19.71 -44.67
C TYR A 924 -7.01 20.46 -45.25
N GLY A 925 -8.03 19.74 -45.70
CA GLY A 925 -9.29 20.26 -46.26
C GLY A 925 -9.17 20.68 -47.73
N SER A 926 -8.24 21.57 -48.05
CA SER A 926 -7.99 22.03 -49.44
C SER A 926 -7.00 21.16 -50.21
N ARG A 927 -6.30 20.25 -49.52
CA ARG A 927 -5.33 19.30 -50.06
C ARG A 927 -5.15 18.13 -49.10
N GLN A 928 -4.86 16.96 -49.66
CA GLN A 928 -4.62 15.72 -48.91
C GLN A 928 -3.22 15.18 -49.22
N PHE A 929 -2.63 14.43 -48.28
CA PHE A 929 -1.32 13.80 -48.43
C PHE A 929 -1.41 12.32 -48.05
N THR A 930 -0.76 11.45 -48.83
CA THR A 930 -0.73 10.00 -48.55
C THR A 930 0.62 9.62 -47.94
N VAL A 931 0.61 9.07 -46.73
CA VAL A 931 1.80 8.54 -46.04
C VAL A 931 2.17 7.17 -46.60
N GLY A 932 3.47 6.90 -46.75
CA GLY A 932 4.03 5.58 -47.06
C GLY A 932 5.43 5.41 -46.47
N PHE A 933 6.03 4.21 -46.56
CA PHE A 933 7.29 3.87 -45.88
C PHE A 933 8.41 3.43 -46.83
N ASP A 934 9.67 3.82 -46.54
CA ASP A 934 10.86 3.30 -47.24
C ASP A 934 11.33 1.93 -46.69
N GLU A 935 12.30 1.26 -47.34
CA GLU A 935 12.75 -0.07 -46.88
C GLU A 935 13.33 -0.04 -45.46
N GLN A 936 13.70 1.13 -44.94
CA GLN A 936 14.17 1.33 -43.56
C GLN A 936 13.06 1.86 -42.62
N LEU A 937 11.79 1.66 -42.99
CA LEU A 937 10.56 2.04 -42.26
C LEU A 937 10.45 3.54 -41.91
N LYS A 938 11.10 4.42 -42.66
CA LYS A 938 10.93 5.87 -42.48
C LYS A 938 9.69 6.35 -43.23
N PRO A 939 8.75 7.05 -42.58
CA PRO A 939 7.59 7.62 -43.27
C PRO A 939 8.01 8.75 -44.21
N PHE A 940 7.50 8.69 -45.43
CA PHE A 940 7.45 9.79 -46.40
C PHE A 940 6.00 10.14 -46.69
N VAL A 941 5.77 11.25 -47.41
CA VAL A 941 4.43 11.61 -47.91
C VAL A 941 4.45 11.87 -49.40
N LEU A 942 3.38 11.46 -50.08
CA LEU A 942 3.00 11.88 -51.42
C LEU A 942 2.06 13.09 -51.29
N ASP A 943 2.25 14.08 -52.17
CA ASP A 943 1.28 15.18 -52.36
C ASP A 943 0.21 14.80 -53.40
N PRO A 944 -0.83 15.64 -53.66
CA PRO A 944 -1.88 15.34 -54.63
C PRO A 944 -1.39 15.09 -56.06
N ASP A 945 -0.18 15.56 -56.40
CA ASP A 945 0.46 15.35 -57.71
C ASP A 945 1.24 14.01 -57.75
N GLY A 946 1.15 13.18 -56.70
CA GLY A 946 1.87 11.92 -56.55
C GLY A 946 3.35 12.07 -56.20
N LYS A 947 3.84 13.26 -55.88
CA LYS A 947 5.27 13.54 -55.72
C LYS A 947 5.75 13.29 -54.29
N ARG A 948 6.74 12.40 -54.16
CA ARG A 948 7.34 11.99 -52.89
C ARG A 948 8.12 13.13 -52.22
N ARG A 949 7.81 13.40 -50.95
CA ARG A 949 8.45 14.39 -50.07
C ARG A 949 8.92 13.72 -48.76
N LYS A 950 10.02 14.22 -48.18
CA LYS A 950 10.65 13.68 -46.96
C LYS A 950 9.94 14.06 -45.65
N ASP A 951 9.01 15.01 -45.70
CA ASP A 951 8.23 15.45 -44.55
C ASP A 951 6.90 16.08 -44.98
N LEU A 952 5.93 16.08 -44.07
CA LEU A 952 4.64 16.75 -44.25
C LEU A 952 4.83 18.28 -44.24
N PRO A 953 4.24 19.05 -45.18
CA PRO A 953 4.30 20.51 -45.13
C PRO A 953 3.62 21.06 -43.88
N LYS A 954 4.14 22.16 -43.32
CA LYS A 954 3.41 22.93 -42.31
C LYS A 954 2.06 23.42 -42.88
N PRO A 955 1.00 23.49 -42.05
CA PRO A 955 -0.22 24.21 -42.39
C PRO A 955 0.07 25.66 -42.78
N GLY A 956 -0.76 26.22 -43.66
CA GLY A 956 -0.72 27.61 -44.10
C GLY A 956 -2.11 28.18 -44.39
N VAL A 957 -2.16 29.46 -44.78
CA VAL A 957 -3.38 30.31 -44.88
C VAL A 957 -4.38 29.92 -45.99
N LYS A 958 -4.32 28.67 -46.48
CA LYS A 958 -5.29 28.07 -47.42
C LYS A 958 -5.72 26.66 -46.99
N ASP A 959 -5.20 26.17 -45.87
CA ASP A 959 -5.61 24.92 -45.24
C ASP A 959 -6.72 25.21 -44.23
N ASP A 960 -7.43 24.16 -43.82
CA ASP A 960 -8.45 24.21 -42.76
C ASP A 960 -7.78 24.59 -41.41
N GLU A 961 -8.16 25.74 -40.84
CA GLU A 961 -7.47 26.33 -39.66
C GLU A 961 -7.58 25.46 -38.40
N ASP A 962 -8.66 24.69 -38.25
CA ASP A 962 -8.85 23.77 -37.12
C ASP A 962 -8.21 22.39 -37.39
N LYS A 963 -8.44 21.81 -38.58
CA LYS A 963 -8.00 20.43 -38.88
C LYS A 963 -6.50 20.34 -39.16
N ALA A 964 -5.94 21.25 -39.96
CA ALA A 964 -4.58 21.10 -40.45
C ALA A 964 -3.51 21.12 -39.33
N PRO A 965 -3.63 21.93 -38.26
CA PRO A 965 -2.73 21.83 -37.10
C PRO A 965 -2.84 20.50 -36.34
N LEU A 966 -4.05 19.94 -36.22
CA LEU A 966 -4.30 18.66 -35.56
C LEU A 966 -3.73 17.49 -36.38
N GLU A 967 -3.97 17.48 -37.68
CA GLU A 967 -3.45 16.46 -38.60
C GLU A 967 -1.92 16.54 -38.77
N HIS A 968 -1.34 17.74 -38.80
CA HIS A 968 0.12 17.90 -38.71
C HIS A 968 0.69 17.33 -37.41
N LYS A 969 0.02 17.57 -36.27
CA LYS A 969 0.40 17.00 -34.96
C LYS A 969 0.27 15.48 -34.93
N ARG A 970 -0.77 14.92 -35.56
CA ARG A 970 -0.99 13.47 -35.73
C ARG A 970 0.12 12.81 -36.55
N PHE A 971 0.52 13.39 -37.68
CA PHE A 971 1.65 12.88 -38.48
C PHE A 971 2.99 12.93 -37.71
N MET A 972 3.24 14.01 -36.95
CA MET A 972 4.47 14.11 -36.15
C MET A 972 4.50 13.10 -34.98
N ALA A 973 3.34 12.71 -34.44
CA ALA A 973 3.24 11.59 -33.51
C ALA A 973 3.52 10.24 -34.20
N LEU A 974 2.85 9.95 -35.32
CA LEU A 974 3.06 8.76 -36.16
C LEU A 974 4.56 8.55 -36.47
N LYS A 975 5.27 9.61 -36.88
CA LYS A 975 6.70 9.58 -37.22
C LYS A 975 7.61 9.23 -36.04
N LYS A 976 7.19 9.50 -34.80
CA LYS A 976 7.88 9.10 -33.57
C LYS A 976 7.52 7.66 -33.17
N ASP A 977 6.25 7.29 -33.31
CA ASP A 977 5.72 6.02 -32.86
C ASP A 977 6.21 4.88 -33.77
N VAL A 978 6.12 5.03 -35.11
CA VAL A 978 6.69 4.09 -36.10
C VAL A 978 8.17 3.82 -35.82
N ARG A 979 8.97 4.87 -35.58
CA ARG A 979 10.41 4.75 -35.32
C ARG A 979 10.71 3.94 -34.05
N THR A 980 9.85 4.08 -33.03
CA THR A 980 9.97 3.33 -31.77
C THR A 980 9.57 1.87 -31.99
N ILE A 981 8.41 1.64 -32.61
CA ILE A 981 7.86 0.31 -32.90
C ILE A 981 8.82 -0.49 -33.79
N ALA A 982 9.31 0.08 -34.91
CA ALA A 982 10.24 -0.59 -35.81
C ALA A 982 11.52 -1.05 -35.08
N SER A 983 12.10 -0.20 -34.22
CA SER A 983 13.28 -0.56 -33.43
C SER A 983 13.01 -1.69 -32.43
N ASP A 984 11.80 -1.79 -31.90
CA ASP A 984 11.42 -2.85 -30.95
C ASP A 984 11.19 -4.19 -31.66
N GLN A 985 10.49 -4.18 -32.79
CA GLN A 985 10.16 -5.40 -33.53
C GLN A 985 11.40 -6.00 -34.21
N ILE A 986 12.36 -5.18 -34.64
CA ILE A 986 13.67 -5.65 -35.11
C ILE A 986 14.41 -6.43 -34.00
N GLN A 987 14.45 -5.90 -32.77
CA GLN A 987 15.08 -6.59 -31.63
C GLN A 987 14.32 -7.85 -31.21
N ARG A 988 12.99 -7.87 -31.31
CA ARG A 988 12.17 -9.06 -31.05
C ARG A 988 12.40 -10.16 -32.09
N LEU A 989 12.49 -9.81 -33.39
CA LEU A 989 12.76 -10.78 -34.46
C LEU A 989 14.19 -11.34 -34.37
N GLU A 990 15.19 -10.54 -33.99
CA GLU A 990 16.53 -11.05 -33.69
C GLU A 990 16.51 -12.02 -32.50
N ARG A 991 15.82 -11.67 -31.41
CA ARG A 991 15.64 -12.55 -30.24
C ARG A 991 14.86 -13.81 -30.60
N ALA A 992 13.91 -13.74 -31.52
CA ALA A 992 13.13 -14.88 -32.00
C ALA A 992 13.99 -15.86 -32.81
N MET A 993 14.89 -15.36 -33.67
CA MET A 993 15.89 -16.17 -34.37
C MET A 993 16.80 -16.91 -33.38
N VAL A 994 17.37 -16.20 -32.40
CA VAL A 994 18.27 -16.76 -31.37
C VAL A 994 17.56 -17.81 -30.49
N ASN A 995 16.34 -17.52 -30.06
CA ASN A 995 15.55 -18.42 -29.20
C ASN A 995 14.75 -19.48 -29.98
N GLN A 996 14.93 -19.58 -31.31
CA GLN A 996 14.20 -20.49 -32.19
C GLN A 996 12.65 -20.40 -32.04
N ARG A 997 12.14 -19.20 -31.79
CA ARG A 997 10.69 -18.95 -31.68
C ARG A 997 10.01 -19.26 -33.02
N THR A 998 8.94 -20.04 -32.93
CA THR A 998 8.10 -20.45 -34.04
C THR A 998 6.75 -19.72 -34.07
N TRP A 999 6.13 -19.73 -35.24
CA TRP A 999 4.74 -19.35 -35.52
C TRP A 999 4.12 -20.45 -36.41
N SER A 1000 2.79 -20.60 -36.41
CA SER A 1000 2.11 -21.38 -37.44
C SER A 1000 2.07 -20.62 -38.78
N ALA A 1001 1.81 -21.30 -39.89
CA ALA A 1001 1.57 -20.67 -41.19
C ALA A 1001 0.45 -19.61 -41.11
N GLU A 1002 -0.64 -19.89 -40.39
CA GLU A 1002 -1.72 -18.91 -40.14
C GLU A 1002 -1.22 -17.67 -39.37
N GLU A 1003 -0.46 -17.84 -38.28
CA GLU A 1003 0.05 -16.69 -37.51
C GLU A 1003 1.09 -15.89 -38.31
N PHE A 1004 1.94 -16.56 -39.09
CA PHE A 1004 2.87 -15.90 -40.01
C PHE A 1004 2.12 -15.02 -41.02
N GLN A 1005 1.10 -15.57 -41.68
CA GLN A 1005 0.30 -14.81 -42.65
C GLN A 1005 -0.50 -13.68 -41.99
N THR A 1006 -1.25 -13.96 -40.93
CA THR A 1006 -2.21 -13.02 -40.33
C THR A 1006 -1.56 -11.94 -39.45
N VAL A 1007 -0.49 -12.27 -38.72
CA VAL A 1007 0.14 -11.35 -37.76
C VAL A 1007 1.36 -10.64 -38.36
N LEU A 1008 2.12 -11.30 -39.24
CA LEU A 1008 3.38 -10.77 -39.77
C LEU A 1008 3.28 -10.26 -41.22
N VAL A 1009 2.73 -11.06 -42.15
CA VAL A 1009 2.64 -10.71 -43.59
C VAL A 1009 1.49 -9.71 -43.87
N ALA A 1010 0.33 -9.88 -43.24
CA ALA A 1010 -0.83 -9.00 -43.44
C ALA A 1010 -0.74 -7.67 -42.68
N HIS A 1011 0.12 -7.54 -41.66
CA HIS A 1011 0.18 -6.35 -40.82
C HIS A 1011 0.95 -5.19 -41.51
N PRO A 1012 0.34 -4.00 -41.69
CA PRO A 1012 0.85 -2.96 -42.59
C PRO A 1012 2.24 -2.40 -42.26
N LEU A 1013 2.70 -2.50 -41.01
CA LEU A 1013 4.08 -2.11 -40.62
C LEU A 1013 5.07 -3.27 -40.53
N LEU A 1014 4.62 -4.51 -40.33
CA LEU A 1014 5.53 -5.63 -40.02
C LEU A 1014 6.06 -6.31 -41.28
N TRP A 1015 5.22 -6.43 -42.32
CA TRP A 1015 5.60 -7.06 -43.58
C TRP A 1015 6.90 -6.46 -44.18
N HIS A 1016 7.09 -5.14 -44.04
CA HIS A 1016 8.31 -4.41 -44.41
C HIS A 1016 9.60 -4.91 -43.73
N VAL A 1017 9.52 -5.48 -42.53
CA VAL A 1017 10.66 -6.13 -41.84
C VAL A 1017 10.74 -7.61 -42.22
N VAL A 1018 9.59 -8.28 -42.34
CA VAL A 1018 9.47 -9.72 -42.66
C VAL A 1018 10.11 -10.04 -44.01
N ARG A 1019 9.90 -9.21 -45.04
CA ARG A 1019 10.55 -9.35 -46.37
C ARG A 1019 12.05 -9.03 -46.41
N ARG A 1020 12.63 -8.58 -45.28
CA ARG A 1020 14.06 -8.30 -45.14
C ARG A 1020 14.79 -9.37 -44.33
N LEU A 1021 14.18 -10.55 -44.18
CA LEU A 1021 14.67 -11.70 -43.43
C LEU A 1021 14.45 -12.99 -44.22
N VAL A 1022 15.37 -13.94 -44.05
CA VAL A 1022 15.17 -15.34 -44.45
C VAL A 1022 14.40 -16.07 -43.36
N TRP A 1023 13.43 -16.87 -43.78
CA TRP A 1023 12.59 -17.71 -42.92
C TRP A 1023 12.87 -19.18 -43.23
N ILE A 1024 12.51 -20.08 -42.31
CA ILE A 1024 12.71 -21.52 -42.48
C ILE A 1024 11.53 -22.30 -41.89
N THR A 1025 11.13 -23.38 -42.57
CA THR A 1025 10.13 -24.32 -42.07
C THR A 1025 10.70 -25.28 -41.03
N GLY A 1026 9.84 -25.98 -40.29
CA GLY A 1026 10.24 -27.07 -39.39
C GLY A 1026 10.94 -28.25 -40.10
N GLU A 1027 10.75 -28.39 -41.42
CA GLU A 1027 11.38 -29.43 -42.24
C GLU A 1027 12.75 -29.00 -42.82
N GLY A 1028 13.09 -27.71 -42.71
CA GLY A 1028 14.40 -27.16 -43.11
C GLY A 1028 14.40 -26.33 -44.40
N GLU A 1029 13.25 -26.18 -45.07
CA GLU A 1029 13.15 -25.39 -46.30
C GLU A 1029 13.21 -23.88 -45.98
N SER A 1030 14.17 -23.18 -46.59
CA SER A 1030 14.36 -21.74 -46.41
C SER A 1030 13.66 -20.91 -47.49
N PHE A 1031 13.04 -19.79 -47.11
CA PHE A 1031 12.30 -18.90 -48.02
C PHE A 1031 12.35 -17.42 -47.63
N ARG A 1032 12.00 -16.52 -48.56
CA ARG A 1032 11.77 -15.07 -48.35
C ARG A 1032 10.32 -14.70 -48.64
N LEU A 1033 9.90 -13.51 -48.17
CA LEU A 1033 8.67 -12.83 -48.59
C LEU A 1033 9.01 -11.78 -49.67
N ALA A 1034 8.27 -11.75 -50.77
CA ALA A 1034 8.49 -10.84 -51.90
C ALA A 1034 7.70 -9.52 -51.79
N GLU A 1035 7.93 -8.62 -52.75
CA GLU A 1035 7.36 -7.28 -52.85
C GLU A 1035 5.82 -7.27 -52.92
N ASP A 1036 5.24 -8.28 -53.57
CA ASP A 1036 3.80 -8.49 -53.78
C ASP A 1036 3.16 -9.39 -52.70
N ARG A 1037 3.95 -9.81 -51.70
CA ARG A 1037 3.63 -10.77 -50.64
C ARG A 1037 3.51 -12.24 -51.06
N THR A 1038 3.99 -12.63 -52.25
CA THR A 1038 4.32 -14.04 -52.55
C THR A 1038 5.55 -14.50 -51.73
N LEU A 1039 5.83 -15.81 -51.71
CA LEU A 1039 7.04 -16.36 -51.09
C LEU A 1039 7.96 -16.95 -52.18
N ALA A 1040 9.27 -16.91 -51.96
CA ALA A 1040 10.26 -17.49 -52.87
C ALA A 1040 11.34 -18.28 -52.10
N ASN A 1041 11.87 -19.37 -52.69
CA ASN A 1041 12.87 -20.24 -52.08
C ASN A 1041 14.32 -19.73 -52.30
N ALA A 1042 15.33 -20.56 -51.99
CA ALA A 1042 16.76 -20.19 -52.12
C ALA A 1042 17.25 -20.13 -53.58
N GLU A 1043 16.47 -20.65 -54.52
CA GLU A 1043 16.65 -20.61 -55.97
C GLU A 1043 15.87 -19.43 -56.62
N ASP A 1044 15.12 -18.67 -55.81
CA ASP A 1044 14.16 -17.62 -56.17
C ASP A 1044 12.92 -18.08 -56.97
N ASP A 1045 12.62 -19.38 -56.95
CA ASP A 1045 11.37 -19.96 -57.45
C ASP A 1045 10.20 -19.75 -56.44
N GLU A 1046 8.96 -19.69 -56.95
CA GLU A 1046 7.74 -19.49 -56.15
C GLU A 1046 7.53 -20.62 -55.12
N PHE A 1047 7.39 -20.25 -53.84
CA PHE A 1047 7.25 -21.16 -52.72
C PHE A 1047 5.82 -21.14 -52.14
N THR A 1048 5.21 -22.32 -51.96
CA THR A 1048 3.91 -22.46 -51.28
C THR A 1048 4.11 -23.05 -49.89
N LEU A 1049 3.85 -22.26 -48.85
CA LEU A 1049 3.94 -22.69 -47.46
C LEU A 1049 2.76 -23.62 -47.11
N PRO A 1050 2.99 -24.84 -46.59
CA PRO A 1050 1.92 -25.74 -46.13
C PRO A 1050 1.08 -25.16 -44.97
N GLU A 1051 -0.20 -25.53 -44.87
CA GLU A 1051 -1.13 -24.98 -43.87
C GLU A 1051 -0.77 -25.36 -42.43
N ASP A 1052 -0.18 -26.55 -42.23
CA ASP A 1052 0.32 -27.06 -40.95
C ASP A 1052 1.80 -26.73 -40.69
N ALA A 1053 2.46 -26.00 -41.60
CA ALA A 1053 3.87 -25.66 -41.47
C ALA A 1053 4.14 -24.77 -40.25
N VAL A 1054 5.20 -25.15 -39.52
CA VAL A 1054 5.77 -24.35 -38.44
C VAL A 1054 6.92 -23.53 -39.01
N VAL A 1055 6.86 -22.21 -38.84
CA VAL A 1055 7.80 -21.23 -39.43
C VAL A 1055 8.60 -20.53 -38.34
N ARG A 1056 9.90 -20.29 -38.59
CA ARG A 1056 10.76 -19.43 -37.74
C ARG A 1056 11.68 -18.56 -38.57
N VAL A 1057 12.24 -17.52 -37.96
CA VAL A 1057 13.35 -16.76 -38.56
C VAL A 1057 14.57 -17.68 -38.64
N ALA A 1058 15.18 -17.81 -39.81
CA ALA A 1058 16.29 -18.73 -40.04
C ALA A 1058 17.58 -18.24 -39.35
N HIS A 1059 18.33 -19.12 -38.69
CA HIS A 1059 19.66 -18.80 -38.18
C HIS A 1059 20.72 -19.26 -39.20
N PRO A 1060 21.89 -18.59 -39.36
CA PRO A 1060 22.94 -19.05 -40.28
C PRO A 1060 23.51 -20.45 -39.95
N VAL A 1061 23.27 -20.96 -38.74
CA VAL A 1061 23.54 -22.37 -38.37
C VAL A 1061 22.64 -23.33 -39.15
N ASP A 1062 21.42 -22.93 -39.52
CA ASP A 1062 20.53 -23.70 -40.39
C ASP A 1062 20.93 -23.51 -41.86
N LEU A 1063 21.10 -22.25 -42.27
CA LEU A 1063 21.34 -21.84 -43.66
C LEU A 1063 22.73 -22.22 -44.21
N ARG A 1064 23.51 -23.11 -43.57
CA ARG A 1064 24.91 -23.37 -43.97
C ARG A 1064 25.09 -23.81 -45.42
N GLU A 1065 24.05 -24.41 -46.02
CA GLU A 1065 24.04 -24.89 -47.40
C GLU A 1065 23.47 -23.84 -48.38
N THR A 1066 22.60 -22.93 -47.93
CA THR A 1066 21.93 -21.91 -48.77
C THR A 1066 22.40 -20.47 -48.51
N ALA A 1067 23.25 -20.20 -47.51
CA ALA A 1067 23.63 -18.85 -47.09
C ALA A 1067 24.39 -18.05 -48.16
N ALA A 1068 25.07 -18.72 -49.09
CA ALA A 1068 25.69 -18.07 -50.24
C ALA A 1068 24.63 -17.54 -51.22
N ALA A 1069 23.68 -18.39 -51.63
CA ALA A 1069 22.57 -18.02 -52.51
C ALA A 1069 21.70 -16.92 -51.88
N TRP A 1070 21.38 -17.03 -50.58
CA TRP A 1070 20.69 -15.96 -49.85
C TRP A 1070 21.49 -14.66 -49.76
N GLY A 1071 22.82 -14.73 -49.71
CA GLY A 1071 23.69 -13.56 -49.77
C GLY A 1071 23.66 -12.87 -51.14
N GLU A 1072 23.61 -13.64 -52.22
CA GLU A 1072 23.50 -13.15 -53.60
C GLU A 1072 22.11 -12.55 -53.87
N ILE A 1073 21.02 -13.27 -53.56
CA ILE A 1073 19.64 -12.77 -53.70
C ILE A 1073 19.43 -11.46 -52.93
N PHE A 1074 19.90 -11.36 -51.68
CA PHE A 1074 19.76 -10.14 -50.89
C PHE A 1074 20.64 -8.98 -51.40
N ALA A 1075 21.71 -9.26 -52.15
CA ALA A 1075 22.51 -8.23 -52.81
C ALA A 1075 21.83 -7.73 -54.10
N ASP A 1076 21.36 -8.65 -54.95
CA ASP A 1076 20.74 -8.34 -56.25
C ASP A 1076 19.42 -7.56 -56.11
N TYR A 1077 18.64 -7.84 -55.05
CA TYR A 1077 17.42 -7.09 -54.70
C TYR A 1077 17.68 -5.87 -53.77
N GLU A 1078 18.95 -5.49 -53.54
CA GLU A 1078 19.38 -4.41 -52.62
C GLU A 1078 18.81 -4.51 -51.17
N ILE A 1079 18.51 -5.72 -50.70
CA ILE A 1079 17.83 -5.99 -49.42
C ILE A 1079 18.81 -5.90 -48.24
N LEU A 1080 18.95 -4.69 -47.67
CA LEU A 1080 19.63 -4.51 -46.39
C LEU A 1080 18.90 -5.28 -45.27
N GLN A 1081 19.53 -6.28 -44.64
CA GLN A 1081 18.95 -6.99 -43.49
C GLN A 1081 18.80 -6.05 -42.25
N PRO A 1082 17.78 -6.25 -41.40
CA PRO A 1082 17.52 -5.38 -40.24
C PRO A 1082 18.43 -5.66 -39.04
N PHE A 1083 19.00 -6.86 -38.96
CA PHE A 1083 20.06 -7.29 -38.06
C PHE A 1083 20.94 -8.32 -38.81
N PRO A 1084 22.16 -8.64 -38.33
CA PRO A 1084 23.00 -9.65 -38.98
C PRO A 1084 22.32 -11.04 -38.91
N GLN A 1085 21.95 -11.57 -40.08
CA GLN A 1085 21.43 -12.93 -40.24
C GLN A 1085 22.38 -13.77 -41.11
N THR A 1086 22.55 -13.48 -42.40
CA THR A 1086 23.47 -14.25 -43.27
C THR A 1086 24.94 -14.01 -42.94
N GLY A 1087 25.29 -12.77 -42.57
CA GLY A 1087 26.66 -12.38 -42.18
C GLY A 1087 26.98 -12.52 -40.69
N ARG A 1088 26.19 -13.28 -39.91
CA ARG A 1088 26.38 -13.45 -38.47
C ARG A 1088 27.34 -14.63 -38.19
N PRO A 1089 28.28 -14.54 -37.23
CA PRO A 1089 29.21 -15.62 -36.91
C PRO A 1089 28.52 -16.93 -36.53
N VAL A 1090 29.13 -18.05 -36.96
CA VAL A 1090 28.67 -19.41 -36.66
C VAL A 1090 29.78 -20.17 -35.93
N HIS A 1091 29.52 -20.59 -34.71
CA HIS A 1091 30.43 -21.39 -33.89
C HIS A 1091 29.84 -22.80 -33.70
N LEU A 1092 30.63 -23.83 -34.02
CA LEU A 1092 30.26 -25.24 -33.87
C LEU A 1092 31.35 -25.99 -33.08
N LEU A 1093 30.99 -27.14 -32.52
CA LEU A 1093 31.92 -28.10 -31.93
C LEU A 1093 32.29 -29.20 -32.94
N ALA A 1094 33.48 -29.77 -32.79
CA ALA A 1094 33.78 -31.04 -33.45
C ALA A 1094 32.98 -32.19 -32.79
N PRO A 1095 32.59 -33.24 -33.54
CA PRO A 1095 31.93 -34.41 -32.95
C PRO A 1095 32.79 -35.04 -31.83
N GLY A 1096 32.23 -35.09 -30.62
CA GLY A 1096 32.92 -35.62 -29.43
C GLY A 1096 33.78 -34.62 -28.65
N GLU A 1097 33.71 -33.32 -28.96
CA GLU A 1097 34.33 -32.26 -28.16
C GLU A 1097 33.38 -31.76 -27.05
N ASP A 1098 33.86 -31.66 -25.81
CA ASP A 1098 33.08 -31.11 -24.70
C ASP A 1098 32.99 -29.57 -24.74
N LEU A 1099 31.78 -29.01 -24.53
CA LEU A 1099 31.56 -27.57 -24.49
C LEU A 1099 32.17 -26.91 -23.23
N LEU A 1100 32.03 -27.54 -22.06
CA LEU A 1100 32.36 -26.92 -20.77
C LEU A 1100 33.85 -26.51 -20.66
N PRO A 1101 34.84 -27.29 -21.15
CA PRO A 1101 36.23 -26.86 -21.25
C PRO A 1101 36.48 -25.65 -22.17
N ARG A 1102 35.62 -25.38 -23.17
CA ARG A 1102 35.67 -24.11 -23.92
C ARG A 1102 35.13 -22.95 -23.09
N LEU A 1103 34.00 -23.14 -22.39
CA LEU A 1103 33.37 -22.11 -21.56
C LEU A 1103 34.27 -21.69 -20.37
N LYS A 1104 34.95 -22.63 -19.72
CA LYS A 1104 35.89 -22.31 -18.62
C LYS A 1104 37.13 -21.51 -19.04
N LYS A 1105 37.37 -21.27 -20.35
CA LYS A 1105 38.42 -20.34 -20.83
C LYS A 1105 38.11 -18.87 -20.54
N TYR A 1106 36.84 -18.52 -20.26
CA TYR A 1106 36.43 -17.17 -19.88
C TYR A 1106 36.47 -16.97 -18.34
N CYS A 1107 36.75 -18.02 -17.56
CA CYS A 1107 36.95 -17.92 -16.12
C CYS A 1107 38.33 -17.34 -15.77
N GLY A 1108 38.45 -16.75 -14.58
CA GLY A 1108 39.71 -16.16 -14.08
C GLY A 1108 40.17 -14.89 -14.80
N THR A 1109 39.40 -14.37 -15.76
CA THR A 1109 39.64 -13.09 -16.43
C THR A 1109 38.68 -12.03 -15.87
N PRO A 1110 39.16 -10.88 -15.37
CA PRO A 1110 38.29 -9.78 -14.98
C PRO A 1110 37.74 -9.06 -16.22
N TYR A 1111 36.46 -8.70 -16.19
CA TYR A 1111 35.82 -7.91 -17.24
C TYR A 1111 35.18 -6.65 -16.64
N PRO A 1112 35.18 -5.50 -17.34
CA PRO A 1112 34.47 -4.31 -16.88
C PRO A 1112 32.99 -4.61 -16.64
N ILE A 1113 32.43 -4.15 -15.52
CA ILE A 1113 31.04 -4.47 -15.09
C ILE A 1113 30.00 -4.12 -16.18
N GLY A 1114 30.26 -3.07 -16.97
CA GLY A 1114 29.42 -2.71 -18.12
C GLY A 1114 29.33 -3.80 -19.22
N LYS A 1115 30.36 -4.63 -19.41
CA LYS A 1115 30.33 -5.78 -20.34
C LYS A 1115 29.52 -6.94 -19.78
N ILE A 1116 29.71 -7.28 -18.50
CA ILE A 1116 28.92 -8.31 -17.79
C ILE A 1116 27.43 -7.93 -17.75
N LEU A 1117 27.11 -6.68 -17.42
CA LEU A 1117 25.74 -6.16 -17.52
C LEU A 1117 25.23 -6.13 -18.98
N GLY A 1118 26.12 -5.99 -19.96
CA GLY A 1118 25.81 -6.11 -21.39
C GLY A 1118 25.22 -7.47 -21.78
N LEU A 1119 25.67 -8.57 -21.16
CA LEU A 1119 25.13 -9.91 -21.38
C LEU A 1119 23.63 -10.01 -21.06
N THR A 1120 23.10 -9.18 -20.15
CA THR A 1120 21.66 -9.17 -19.82
C THR A 1120 20.77 -8.72 -20.99
N LYS A 1121 21.34 -8.07 -22.01
CA LYS A 1121 20.67 -7.77 -23.28
C LYS A 1121 20.64 -8.97 -24.23
N LYS A 1122 21.54 -9.94 -24.02
CA LYS A 1122 21.69 -11.20 -24.78
C LYS A 1122 21.07 -12.39 -24.04
N GLY A 1123 19.99 -12.17 -23.29
CA GLY A 1123 19.23 -13.24 -22.63
C GLY A 1123 19.80 -13.77 -21.30
N TRP A 1124 20.92 -13.22 -20.80
CA TRP A 1124 21.42 -13.60 -19.47
C TRP A 1124 20.59 -12.97 -18.33
N VAL A 1125 20.40 -13.72 -17.25
CA VAL A 1125 19.60 -13.33 -16.07
C VAL A 1125 20.51 -13.26 -14.85
N ARG A 1126 20.55 -12.08 -14.21
CA ARG A 1126 21.26 -11.83 -12.95
C ARG A 1126 20.69 -12.69 -11.83
N GLY A 1127 21.56 -13.20 -10.95
CA GLY A 1127 21.17 -13.96 -9.76
C GLY A 1127 20.33 -13.16 -8.77
N GLU A 1128 19.97 -13.79 -7.65
CA GLU A 1128 19.24 -13.10 -6.58
C GLU A 1128 20.20 -12.43 -5.60
N PRO A 1129 19.87 -11.25 -5.04
CA PRO A 1129 20.76 -10.56 -4.11
C PRO A 1129 20.91 -11.36 -2.80
N GLN A 1130 22.14 -11.68 -2.43
CA GLN A 1130 22.50 -12.40 -1.21
C GLN A 1130 22.92 -11.40 -0.11
N ASP A 1131 23.78 -11.85 0.81
CA ASP A 1131 24.38 -10.99 1.85
C ASP A 1131 24.96 -9.68 1.28
N ALA A 1132 24.81 -8.61 2.06
CA ALA A 1132 25.11 -7.23 1.68
C ALA A 1132 24.43 -6.72 0.38
N GLY A 1133 23.48 -7.46 -0.19
CA GLY A 1133 22.83 -7.11 -1.45
C GLY A 1133 23.70 -7.34 -2.69
N VAL A 1134 24.62 -8.30 -2.65
CA VAL A 1134 25.45 -8.68 -3.80
C VAL A 1134 24.83 -9.86 -4.55
N GLU A 1135 24.76 -9.78 -5.88
CA GLU A 1135 24.37 -10.88 -6.75
C GLU A 1135 25.63 -11.59 -7.27
N CYS A 1136 25.85 -12.83 -6.83
CA CYS A 1136 27.14 -13.52 -6.99
C CYS A 1136 27.16 -14.57 -8.11
N TRP A 1137 26.15 -14.55 -9.00
CA TRP A 1137 26.14 -15.33 -10.23
C TRP A 1137 25.27 -14.68 -11.30
N ILE A 1138 25.45 -15.12 -12.54
CA ILE A 1138 24.58 -14.82 -13.68
C ILE A 1138 24.29 -16.13 -14.43
N THR A 1139 23.07 -16.27 -14.96
CA THR A 1139 22.62 -17.48 -15.66
C THR A 1139 22.30 -17.19 -17.12
N ARG A 1140 22.48 -18.17 -18.01
CA ARG A 1140 22.00 -18.17 -19.39
C ARG A 1140 21.02 -19.35 -19.56
N PRO A 1141 19.71 -19.11 -19.46
CA PRO A 1141 18.70 -20.15 -19.71
C PRO A 1141 18.80 -20.70 -21.14
N PHE A 1142 18.47 -21.98 -21.30
CA PHE A 1142 18.42 -22.68 -22.58
C PHE A 1142 16.96 -22.87 -23.05
N PRO A 1143 16.67 -22.88 -24.37
CA PRO A 1143 15.30 -23.04 -24.89
C PRO A 1143 14.62 -24.35 -24.45
N ALA A 1144 15.38 -25.45 -24.33
CA ALA A 1144 14.91 -26.76 -23.91
C ALA A 1144 14.82 -26.93 -22.37
N GLY A 1145 14.98 -25.86 -21.60
CA GLY A 1145 15.06 -25.90 -20.13
C GLY A 1145 16.48 -26.10 -19.60
N GLY A 1146 16.67 -25.77 -18.32
CA GLY A 1146 17.98 -25.64 -17.69
C GLY A 1146 18.71 -24.35 -18.07
N ALA A 1147 19.95 -24.22 -17.61
CA ALA A 1147 20.80 -23.05 -17.87
C ALA A 1147 22.30 -23.37 -17.77
N LEU A 1148 23.14 -22.54 -18.39
CA LEU A 1148 24.50 -22.32 -17.92
C LEU A 1148 24.47 -21.36 -16.73
N VAL A 1149 25.21 -21.66 -15.67
CA VAL A 1149 25.43 -20.76 -14.53
C VAL A 1149 26.90 -20.33 -14.53
N ALA A 1150 27.16 -19.05 -14.35
CA ALA A 1150 28.49 -18.50 -14.14
C ALA A 1150 28.54 -17.76 -12.80
N SER A 1151 29.36 -18.24 -11.86
CA SER A 1151 29.61 -17.55 -10.59
C SER A 1151 30.50 -16.33 -10.83
N LEU A 1152 30.27 -15.28 -10.03
CA LEU A 1152 30.88 -13.96 -10.20
C LEU A 1152 31.68 -13.59 -8.95
N ASP A 1153 32.91 -13.13 -9.15
CA ASP A 1153 33.80 -12.63 -8.10
C ASP A 1153 34.30 -11.24 -8.50
N PRO A 1154 34.08 -10.18 -7.68
CA PRO A 1154 33.41 -10.14 -6.37
C PRO A 1154 31.86 -10.15 -6.43
N GLY A 1155 31.26 -10.24 -7.62
CA GLY A 1155 29.80 -10.17 -7.82
C GLY A 1155 29.28 -8.76 -8.18
N ILE A 1156 27.96 -8.58 -8.22
CA ILE A 1156 27.32 -7.32 -8.61
C ILE A 1156 26.57 -6.71 -7.42
N ALA A 1157 27.03 -5.54 -6.94
CA ALA A 1157 26.37 -4.84 -5.85
C ALA A 1157 25.05 -4.18 -6.31
N VAL A 1158 23.93 -4.48 -5.63
CA VAL A 1158 22.62 -3.91 -5.96
C VAL A 1158 22.52 -2.46 -5.49
N GLY A 1159 22.01 -1.59 -6.36
CA GLY A 1159 21.86 -0.15 -6.09
C GLY A 1159 23.13 0.68 -6.30
N ALA A 1160 24.31 0.05 -6.31
CA ALA A 1160 25.60 0.72 -6.51
C ALA A 1160 26.54 -0.14 -7.39
N VAL A 1161 26.16 -0.36 -8.65
CA VAL A 1161 26.82 -1.33 -9.55
C VAL A 1161 28.30 -1.02 -9.81
N ASP A 1162 28.71 0.25 -9.71
CA ASP A 1162 30.09 0.69 -9.96
C ASP A 1162 31.04 0.48 -8.75
N VAL A 1163 30.55 -0.07 -7.63
CA VAL A 1163 31.38 -0.46 -6.46
C VAL A 1163 32.42 -1.51 -6.83
N PHE A 1164 32.10 -2.37 -7.80
CA PHE A 1164 33.01 -3.35 -8.39
C PHE A 1164 33.14 -3.05 -9.90
N PRO A 1165 34.10 -2.19 -10.31
CA PRO A 1165 34.21 -1.75 -11.70
C PRO A 1165 34.64 -2.88 -12.65
N GLU A 1166 35.29 -3.91 -12.12
CA GLU A 1166 35.63 -5.15 -12.81
C GLU A 1166 35.10 -6.35 -12.02
N VAL A 1167 34.58 -7.36 -12.73
CA VAL A 1167 34.07 -8.62 -12.18
C VAL A 1167 34.53 -9.76 -13.09
N GLY A 1168 35.06 -10.83 -12.51
CA GLY A 1168 35.45 -12.04 -13.25
C GLY A 1168 34.44 -13.18 -13.07
N PHE A 1169 34.43 -14.12 -14.01
CA PHE A 1169 33.79 -15.42 -13.78
C PHE A 1169 34.71 -16.31 -12.95
N SER A 1170 34.25 -16.74 -11.78
CA SER A 1170 35.04 -17.59 -10.87
C SER A 1170 34.92 -19.08 -11.24
N ASP A 1171 33.72 -19.54 -11.62
CA ASP A 1171 33.51 -20.84 -12.28
C ASP A 1171 32.22 -20.86 -13.12
N MET A 1172 32.10 -21.86 -14.01
CA MET A 1172 30.90 -22.15 -14.81
C MET A 1172 30.45 -23.61 -14.71
N TRP A 1173 29.13 -23.86 -14.72
CA TRP A 1173 28.54 -25.20 -14.71
C TRP A 1173 27.13 -25.20 -15.33
N PHE A 1174 26.65 -26.37 -15.75
CA PHE A 1174 25.27 -26.55 -16.23
C PHE A 1174 24.32 -26.84 -15.06
N SER A 1175 23.11 -26.30 -15.12
CA SER A 1175 22.04 -26.51 -14.14
C SER A 1175 20.79 -27.06 -14.83
N THR A 1176 20.35 -28.25 -14.44
CA THR A 1176 19.15 -28.92 -14.99
C THR A 1176 17.85 -28.21 -14.61
N SER A 1177 17.79 -27.61 -13.42
CA SER A 1177 16.63 -26.83 -12.96
C SER A 1177 16.65 -25.37 -13.43
N GLY A 1178 17.76 -24.92 -14.02
CA GLY A 1178 17.99 -23.51 -14.39
C GLY A 1178 18.32 -22.60 -13.20
N HIS A 1179 18.14 -23.05 -11.96
CA HIS A 1179 18.55 -22.30 -10.78
C HIS A 1179 20.09 -22.19 -10.68
N GLY A 1180 20.57 -21.03 -10.23
CA GLY A 1180 21.96 -20.78 -9.91
C GLY A 1180 22.20 -20.69 -8.39
N THR A 1181 23.46 -20.86 -8.01
CA THR A 1181 23.96 -20.89 -6.62
C THR A 1181 25.29 -20.16 -6.55
N TRP A 1182 25.77 -19.82 -5.34
CA TRP A 1182 27.07 -19.14 -5.16
C TRP A 1182 28.25 -19.92 -5.79
N SER A 1183 28.20 -21.25 -5.73
CA SER A 1183 29.20 -22.17 -6.30
C SER A 1183 28.52 -23.38 -6.93
N ALA A 1184 29.27 -24.12 -7.76
CA ALA A 1184 28.79 -25.31 -8.44
C ALA A 1184 28.40 -26.43 -7.44
N PRO A 1185 27.17 -26.98 -7.53
CA PRO A 1185 26.78 -28.17 -6.77
C PRO A 1185 27.70 -29.36 -7.05
N ALA A 1186 27.96 -30.20 -6.03
CA ALA A 1186 28.84 -31.37 -6.17
C ALA A 1186 28.35 -32.43 -7.18
N ASN A 1187 27.07 -32.36 -7.57
CA ASN A 1187 26.39 -33.18 -8.57
C ASN A 1187 26.09 -32.42 -9.89
N ALA A 1188 26.69 -31.25 -10.12
CA ALA A 1188 26.48 -30.48 -11.35
C ALA A 1188 26.97 -31.26 -12.58
N PRO A 1189 26.14 -31.42 -13.64
CA PRO A 1189 26.52 -32.18 -14.82
C PRO A 1189 27.63 -31.49 -15.62
N THR A 1190 28.59 -32.28 -16.10
CA THR A 1190 29.74 -31.83 -16.91
C THR A 1190 29.39 -31.58 -18.38
N THR A 1191 28.29 -32.18 -18.85
CA THR A 1191 27.75 -32.04 -20.21
C THR A 1191 26.25 -31.74 -20.14
N TYR A 1192 25.72 -31.08 -21.16
CA TYR A 1192 24.29 -30.76 -21.25
C TYR A 1192 23.87 -30.79 -22.74
N PRO A 1193 22.66 -31.31 -23.08
CA PRO A 1193 22.15 -31.23 -24.43
C PRO A 1193 21.82 -29.78 -24.80
N ILE A 1194 22.62 -29.19 -25.68
CA ILE A 1194 22.46 -27.80 -26.16
C ILE A 1194 22.41 -27.87 -27.68
N ASP A 1195 21.42 -27.20 -28.28
CA ASP A 1195 21.25 -27.16 -29.72
C ASP A 1195 22.34 -26.30 -30.41
N PRO A 1196 22.62 -26.53 -31.72
CA PRO A 1196 23.67 -25.80 -32.43
C PRO A 1196 23.51 -24.27 -32.49
N ILE A 1197 22.29 -23.73 -32.39
CA ILE A 1197 22.03 -22.28 -32.43
C ILE A 1197 22.35 -21.65 -31.08
N THR A 1198 21.80 -22.20 -29.99
CA THR A 1198 22.12 -21.78 -28.61
C THR A 1198 23.61 -21.91 -28.32
N LEU A 1199 24.27 -22.94 -28.86
CA LEU A 1199 25.72 -23.11 -28.74
C LEU A 1199 26.50 -22.02 -29.47
N SER A 1200 26.11 -21.69 -30.71
CA SER A 1200 26.77 -20.64 -31.50
C SER A 1200 26.64 -19.28 -30.80
N GLU A 1201 25.42 -18.92 -30.39
CA GLU A 1201 25.15 -17.64 -29.72
C GLU A 1201 25.83 -17.54 -28.36
N LEU A 1202 25.86 -18.61 -27.55
CA LEU A 1202 26.56 -18.64 -26.26
C LEU A 1202 28.07 -18.37 -26.41
N LEU A 1203 28.69 -18.86 -27.49
CA LEU A 1203 30.09 -18.57 -27.78
C LEU A 1203 30.29 -17.12 -28.27
N SER A 1204 29.46 -16.62 -29.20
CA SER A 1204 29.50 -15.21 -29.62
C SER A 1204 29.18 -14.23 -28.47
N GLU A 1205 28.36 -14.63 -27.50
CA GLU A 1205 28.07 -13.90 -26.26
C GLU A 1205 29.33 -13.72 -25.42
N LEU A 1206 30.07 -14.80 -25.16
CA LEU A 1206 31.28 -14.78 -24.33
C LEU A 1206 32.51 -14.19 -25.06
N GLU A 1207 32.68 -14.45 -26.35
CA GLU A 1207 33.72 -13.79 -27.17
C GLU A 1207 33.55 -12.27 -27.18
N SER A 1208 32.32 -11.76 -27.18
CA SER A 1208 32.04 -10.31 -27.13
C SER A 1208 32.43 -9.60 -25.82
N LEU A 1209 32.90 -10.34 -24.81
CA LEU A 1209 33.55 -9.75 -23.63
C LEU A 1209 35.00 -9.33 -23.92
N GLN A 1210 35.66 -9.97 -24.90
CA GLN A 1210 37.05 -9.72 -25.26
C GLN A 1210 37.20 -8.57 -26.28
N SER A 1211 36.17 -8.30 -27.09
CA SER A 1211 36.01 -7.08 -27.90
C SER A 1211 35.50 -5.92 -27.05
#